data_AF-A0A7Z9HVJ5-F1
#
_entry.id   AF-A0A7Z9HVJ5-F1
#
_cell.length_a   1.000
_cell.length_b   1.000
_cell.length_c   1.000
_cell.angle_alpha   90.00
_cell.angle_beta   90.00
_cell.angle_gamma   90.00
#
_symmetry.space_group_name_H-M   'P 1'
#
loop_
_entity.id
_entity.type
_entity.pdbx_description
1 polymer ?
#
loop_
_entity_poly.entity_id
_entity_poly.type
_entity_poly.pdbx_seq_one_letter_code
_entity_poly.pdbx_strand_id
1 'polypeptide(L)'
;MGLGTPPNISPEIRKRAYITIIRRNWHLLPYEQMMTLLQMTEEELAFTLREDDFLYIKLGSMKPKCAPLTYVAPDEATLKAEKSIAASVKRAFPNGPAKMTEPLFQFVTDLSEPIADNTKRPASRFSPRFCSSYFALFGDPLLEEDIDPYPDGYLARLASSGVDSIWMHVVLYQLAEFPWDTSMSSQYKKRLVRLNALVERARDHGIGIYLYMNEPRAMPNAFFTDRENLKGVTIGDHSTLCTSVPEVREYITSSVETICNAVPNLKGFFTITASENPTNCWSHNRGAECPRCSITGPAKSIAGVNAAIQEGIQRTNNETELIAWDWGWRDDWALDAIAQLPEGVSLMSVSEWSISIERGGVNTTIGEYSISTIGPGPRATKHWKAARARGLKTIAKIQAGNTWEIAAVPYIPAVANVAQHAANLRDAQLDGIMLGWSLGGYPSSNLQVVAEMSAIQDDDQALSPDEAMLHVAQERYGINHAEAVVEAWKACSVALSEFPFHGSVVYRAPLQVGPANLLWNTNTNYASTMVGIPYDDFRGWRGIYPENVFIGQFEKMAKGFGEAHSALRDAIKDEMTPALQGELDVIETVAIHYQSIAQQSRFIQLREQLKQNENPGQAQLLIDNLEDLIEAERELALRLHAIQIRDSRIGYESSNHYFYVPMDLAEKVLNCDALLREWVSKF
;
A
#
# COMPACT_ATOMS: atom_id res chain seq x y z
N MET A 1 -27.82 22.39 -5.24
CA MET A 1 -26.80 22.12 -4.20
C MET A 1 -25.48 22.91 -4.29
N GLY A 2 -25.16 23.67 -5.36
CA GLY A 2 -23.94 24.49 -5.40
C GLY A 2 -22.62 23.76 -5.70
N LEU A 3 -22.71 22.49 -6.11
CA LEU A 3 -21.56 21.61 -6.37
C LEU A 3 -20.82 21.91 -7.69
N GLY A 4 -21.36 22.78 -8.54
CA GLY A 4 -20.86 23.04 -9.88
C GLY A 4 -21.37 22.03 -10.92
N THR A 5 -20.81 22.11 -12.12
CA THR A 5 -21.07 21.13 -13.20
C THR A 5 -20.26 19.87 -12.92
N PRO A 6 -20.86 18.66 -12.99
CA PRO A 6 -20.09 17.42 -12.89
C PRO A 6 -18.95 17.40 -13.92
N PRO A 7 -17.72 17.07 -13.52
CA PRO A 7 -16.59 17.00 -14.45
C PRO A 7 -16.81 15.86 -15.44
N ASN A 8 -16.27 16.01 -16.66
CA ASN A 8 -16.25 14.92 -17.62
C ASN A 8 -15.27 13.83 -17.12
N ILE A 9 -15.73 12.57 -17.04
CA ILE A 9 -14.89 11.45 -16.63
C ILE A 9 -14.24 10.88 -17.89
N SER A 10 -12.93 11.06 -18.05
CA SER A 10 -12.19 10.49 -19.17
C SER A 10 -12.22 8.94 -19.13
N PRO A 11 -12.08 8.25 -20.28
CA PRO A 11 -11.93 6.80 -20.31
C PRO A 11 -10.79 6.31 -19.41
N GLU A 12 -9.69 7.06 -19.34
CA GLU A 12 -8.56 6.76 -18.46
C GLU A 12 -8.96 6.82 -16.98
N ILE A 13 -9.63 7.89 -16.52
CA ILE A 13 -10.10 7.96 -15.13
C ILE A 13 -11.05 6.81 -14.82
N ARG A 14 -11.96 6.46 -15.74
CA ARG A 14 -12.87 5.32 -15.55
C ARG A 14 -12.08 4.02 -15.32
N LYS A 15 -11.02 3.80 -16.11
CA LYS A 15 -10.18 2.61 -16.02
C LYS A 15 -9.24 2.61 -14.82
N ARG A 16 -8.72 3.77 -14.40
CA ARG A 16 -7.81 3.90 -13.25
C ARG A 16 -8.49 4.10 -11.90
N ALA A 17 -9.77 4.46 -11.86
CA ALA A 17 -10.47 4.86 -10.63
C ALA A 17 -11.62 3.93 -10.22
N TYR A 18 -11.78 2.75 -10.84
CA TYR A 18 -12.93 1.88 -10.55
C TYR A 18 -13.03 1.49 -9.06
N ILE A 19 -11.91 1.23 -8.36
CA ILE A 19 -11.92 0.99 -6.89
C ILE A 19 -12.42 2.22 -6.11
N THR A 20 -11.95 3.43 -6.44
CA THR A 20 -12.48 4.67 -5.86
C THR A 20 -13.98 4.80 -6.11
N ILE A 21 -14.46 4.50 -7.32
CA ILE A 21 -15.89 4.56 -7.67
C ILE A 21 -16.69 3.54 -6.85
N ILE A 22 -16.22 2.29 -6.75
CA ILE A 22 -16.85 1.24 -5.95
C ILE A 22 -16.98 1.68 -4.50
N ARG A 23 -15.88 2.11 -3.87
CA ARG A 23 -15.88 2.47 -2.44
C ARG A 23 -16.82 3.65 -2.14
N ARG A 24 -16.78 4.69 -2.96
CA ARG A 24 -17.65 5.89 -2.81
C ARG A 24 -19.14 5.56 -2.97
N ASN A 25 -19.48 4.50 -3.71
CA ASN A 25 -20.87 4.11 -3.96
C ASN A 25 -21.32 2.86 -3.18
N TRP A 26 -20.44 2.28 -2.35
CA TRP A 26 -20.66 0.98 -1.71
C TRP A 26 -21.90 0.97 -0.80
N HIS A 27 -22.17 2.08 -0.13
CA HIS A 27 -23.33 2.26 0.76
C HIS A 27 -24.51 2.96 0.07
N LEU A 28 -24.34 3.41 -1.17
CA LEU A 28 -25.33 4.22 -1.89
C LEU A 28 -26.11 3.41 -2.92
N LEU A 29 -25.42 2.57 -3.71
CA LEU A 29 -26.03 1.88 -4.85
C LEU A 29 -26.23 0.38 -4.56
N PRO A 30 -27.35 -0.23 -5.00
CA PRO A 30 -27.46 -1.68 -5.08
C PRO A 30 -26.48 -2.24 -6.13
N TYR A 31 -26.20 -3.54 -6.04
CA TYR A 31 -25.21 -4.21 -6.89
C TYR A 31 -25.48 -4.01 -8.39
N GLU A 32 -26.74 -4.11 -8.83
CA GLU A 32 -27.15 -3.88 -10.23
C GLU A 32 -26.84 -2.46 -10.74
N GLN A 33 -27.06 -1.43 -9.91
CA GLN A 33 -26.75 -0.05 -10.31
C GLN A 33 -25.25 0.25 -10.26
N MET A 34 -24.51 -0.46 -9.40
CA MET A 34 -23.04 -0.40 -9.39
C MET A 34 -22.46 -1.03 -10.67
N MET A 35 -22.97 -2.18 -11.12
CA MET A 35 -22.61 -2.77 -12.43
C MET A 35 -22.91 -1.79 -13.57
N THR A 36 -24.08 -1.16 -13.56
CA THR A 36 -24.47 -0.14 -14.56
C THR A 36 -23.52 1.06 -14.57
N LEU A 37 -23.14 1.57 -13.39
CA LEU A 37 -22.22 2.70 -13.26
C LEU A 37 -20.82 2.37 -13.79
N LEU A 38 -20.32 1.19 -13.42
CA LEU A 38 -18.99 0.72 -13.80
C LEU A 38 -18.92 0.25 -15.26
N GLN A 39 -20.06 -0.11 -15.86
CA GLN A 39 -20.16 -0.80 -17.15
C GLN A 39 -19.46 -2.16 -17.11
N MET A 40 -19.62 -2.88 -16.00
CA MET A 40 -19.08 -4.24 -15.79
C MET A 40 -20.21 -5.26 -15.79
N THR A 41 -19.96 -6.47 -16.30
CA THR A 41 -20.85 -7.62 -16.10
C THR A 41 -20.79 -8.11 -14.65
N GLU A 42 -21.70 -9.03 -14.29
CA GLU A 42 -21.68 -9.65 -12.96
C GLU A 42 -20.38 -10.43 -12.73
N GLU A 43 -19.92 -11.17 -13.74
CA GLU A 43 -18.69 -11.95 -13.70
C GLU A 43 -17.46 -11.04 -13.54
N GLU A 44 -17.39 -9.94 -14.28
CA GLU A 44 -16.28 -8.98 -14.21
C GLU A 44 -16.19 -8.31 -12.84
N LEU A 45 -17.32 -7.84 -12.28
CA LEU A 45 -17.34 -7.23 -10.96
C LEU A 45 -17.04 -8.25 -9.86
N ALA A 46 -17.56 -9.48 -9.95
CA ALA A 46 -17.26 -10.55 -9.00
C ALA A 46 -15.77 -10.95 -9.03
N PHE A 47 -15.18 -11.03 -10.24
CA PHE A 47 -13.76 -11.28 -10.41
C PHE A 47 -12.93 -10.15 -9.79
N THR A 48 -13.26 -8.89 -10.10
CA THR A 48 -12.60 -7.70 -9.55
C THR A 48 -12.61 -7.70 -8.02
N LEU A 49 -13.77 -7.96 -7.41
CA LEU A 49 -13.91 -8.00 -5.94
C LEU A 49 -13.05 -9.10 -5.28
N ARG A 50 -12.77 -10.20 -6.00
CA ARG A 50 -12.01 -11.34 -5.50
C ARG A 50 -10.50 -11.22 -5.73
N GLU A 51 -10.10 -10.84 -6.95
CA GLU A 51 -8.70 -10.92 -7.39
C GLU A 51 -7.91 -9.62 -7.14
N ASP A 52 -8.58 -8.45 -7.08
CA ASP A 52 -7.88 -7.17 -6.90
C ASP A 52 -7.53 -6.95 -5.43
N ASP A 53 -6.34 -7.37 -5.03
CA ASP A 53 -5.70 -7.09 -3.73
C ASP A 53 -6.67 -7.04 -2.53
N PHE A 54 -7.39 -8.14 -2.32
CA PHE A 54 -8.34 -8.30 -1.21
C PHE A 54 -9.46 -7.23 -1.17
N LEU A 55 -9.89 -6.69 -2.31
CA LEU A 55 -10.88 -5.61 -2.39
C LEU A 55 -12.18 -5.92 -1.63
N TYR A 56 -12.71 -7.13 -1.73
CA TYR A 56 -13.91 -7.50 -0.96
C TYR A 56 -13.68 -7.43 0.56
N ILE A 57 -12.48 -7.78 1.05
CA ILE A 57 -12.11 -7.66 2.47
C ILE A 57 -11.98 -6.19 2.86
N LYS A 58 -11.36 -5.36 2.01
CA LYS A 58 -11.26 -3.90 2.17
C LYS A 58 -12.64 -3.22 2.19
N LEU A 59 -13.67 -3.86 1.63
CA LEU A 59 -15.06 -3.41 1.65
C LEU A 59 -15.90 -4.03 2.80
N GLY A 60 -15.27 -4.79 3.69
CA GLY A 60 -15.90 -5.36 4.88
C GLY A 60 -16.49 -6.76 4.69
N SER A 61 -16.17 -7.44 3.60
CA SER A 61 -16.70 -8.77 3.24
C SER A 61 -18.23 -8.82 3.23
N MET A 62 -18.86 -7.70 2.87
CA MET A 62 -20.31 -7.57 2.75
C MET A 62 -20.68 -6.43 1.81
N LYS A 63 -21.80 -6.58 1.09
CA LYS A 63 -22.45 -5.48 0.37
C LYS A 63 -23.69 -5.02 1.16
N PRO A 64 -23.74 -3.76 1.64
CA PRO A 64 -24.93 -3.23 2.29
C PRO A 64 -26.16 -3.30 1.38
N LYS A 65 -27.33 -3.58 1.96
CA LYS A 65 -28.62 -3.59 1.26
C LYS A 65 -29.05 -2.15 1.00
N CYS A 66 -28.81 -1.68 -0.22
CA CYS A 66 -29.19 -0.34 -0.70
C CYS A 66 -30.51 -0.42 -1.47
N ALA A 67 -31.40 0.55 -1.27
CA ALA A 67 -32.58 0.71 -2.14
C ALA A 67 -32.14 1.23 -3.52
N PRO A 68 -32.81 0.84 -4.62
CA PRO A 68 -32.53 1.42 -5.94
C PRO A 68 -32.68 2.93 -5.93
N LEU A 69 -31.64 3.62 -6.39
CA LEU A 69 -31.64 5.08 -6.52
C LEU A 69 -32.39 5.47 -7.79
N THR A 70 -33.51 6.17 -7.63
CA THR A 70 -34.31 6.69 -8.74
C THR A 70 -34.42 8.21 -8.64
N TYR A 71 -34.47 8.86 -9.80
CA TYR A 71 -34.69 10.31 -9.82
C TYR A 71 -36.15 10.62 -9.46
N VAL A 72 -36.33 11.55 -8.54
CA VAL A 72 -37.62 12.15 -8.19
C VAL A 72 -37.46 13.67 -8.28
N ALA A 73 -38.43 14.36 -8.90
CA ALA A 73 -38.40 15.81 -8.95
C ALA A 73 -38.44 16.39 -7.51
N PRO A 74 -37.58 17.38 -7.18
CA PRO A 74 -37.47 17.89 -5.82
C PRO A 74 -38.75 18.63 -5.42
N ASP A 75 -39.27 18.31 -4.23
CA ASP A 75 -40.36 19.04 -3.60
C ASP A 75 -39.87 20.32 -2.89
N GLU A 76 -40.77 21.10 -2.30
CA GLU A 76 -40.42 22.36 -1.64
C GLU A 76 -39.41 22.17 -0.49
N ALA A 77 -39.55 21.08 0.28
CA ALA A 77 -38.65 20.76 1.38
C ALA A 77 -37.24 20.44 0.86
N THR A 78 -37.15 19.64 -0.20
CA THR A 78 -35.92 19.30 -0.89
C THR A 78 -35.25 20.56 -1.45
N LEU A 79 -36.00 21.42 -2.14
CA LEU A 79 -35.47 22.69 -2.66
C LEU A 79 -34.94 23.62 -1.55
N LYS A 80 -35.58 23.64 -0.38
CA LYS A 80 -35.09 24.40 0.78
C LYS A 80 -33.79 23.80 1.32
N ALA A 81 -33.71 22.48 1.47
CA ALA A 81 -32.49 21.79 1.88
C ALA A 81 -31.35 22.02 0.88
N GLU A 82 -31.61 21.92 -0.42
CA GLU A 82 -30.61 22.18 -1.46
C GLU A 82 -30.06 23.60 -1.43
N LYS A 83 -30.90 24.60 -1.12
CA LYS A 83 -30.46 26.01 -0.97
C LYS A 83 -29.57 26.17 0.25
N SER A 84 -29.87 25.51 1.37
CA SER A 84 -29.05 25.50 2.59
C SER A 84 -27.68 24.87 2.33
N ILE A 85 -27.65 23.70 1.68
CA ILE A 85 -26.43 23.04 1.25
C ILE A 85 -25.64 23.96 0.31
N ALA A 86 -26.28 24.55 -0.69
CA ALA A 86 -25.62 25.45 -1.64
C ALA A 86 -25.00 26.68 -0.96
N ALA A 87 -25.64 27.24 0.06
CA ALA A 87 -25.07 28.36 0.82
C ALA A 87 -23.82 27.93 1.61
N SER A 88 -23.84 26.72 2.17
CA SER A 88 -22.72 26.13 2.91
C SER A 88 -21.54 25.87 1.98
N VAL A 89 -21.79 25.21 0.83
CA VAL A 89 -20.79 24.97 -0.21
C VAL A 89 -20.18 26.26 -0.73
N LYS A 90 -20.97 27.29 -1.04
CA LYS A 90 -20.44 28.56 -1.55
C LYS A 90 -19.57 29.30 -0.54
N ARG A 91 -19.89 29.18 0.75
CA ARG A 91 -19.11 29.80 1.83
C ARG A 91 -17.76 29.10 2.01
N ALA A 92 -17.79 27.77 2.04
CA ALA A 92 -16.59 26.94 2.21
C ALA A 92 -15.70 26.91 0.96
N PHE A 93 -16.32 26.87 -0.23
CA PHE A 93 -15.65 26.71 -1.51
C PHE A 93 -16.11 27.78 -2.52
N PRO A 94 -15.64 29.04 -2.41
CA PRO A 94 -16.06 30.13 -3.29
C PRO A 94 -15.84 29.85 -4.78
N ASN A 95 -14.83 29.03 -5.11
CA ASN A 95 -14.48 28.62 -6.48
C ASN A 95 -15.14 27.30 -6.93
N GLY A 96 -16.00 26.72 -6.08
CA GLY A 96 -16.62 25.40 -6.28
C GLY A 96 -15.75 24.24 -5.76
N PRO A 97 -16.35 23.22 -5.12
CA PRO A 97 -15.60 22.12 -4.47
C PRO A 97 -14.97 21.15 -5.48
N ALA A 98 -15.46 21.11 -6.72
CA ALA A 98 -14.98 20.20 -7.76
C ALA A 98 -13.87 20.78 -8.64
N LYS A 99 -13.51 22.06 -8.47
CA LYS A 99 -12.53 22.72 -9.31
C LYS A 99 -11.12 22.32 -8.88
N MET A 100 -10.45 21.53 -9.73
CA MET A 100 -9.07 21.10 -9.52
C MET A 100 -8.12 21.94 -10.38
N THR A 101 -6.99 22.36 -9.82
CA THR A 101 -5.87 22.93 -10.58
C THR A 101 -5.00 21.85 -11.19
N GLU A 102 -4.92 20.69 -10.53
CA GLU A 102 -4.29 19.48 -11.01
C GLU A 102 -5.34 18.35 -11.08
N PRO A 103 -5.64 17.78 -12.26
CA PRO A 103 -6.62 16.71 -12.36
C PRO A 103 -6.13 15.42 -11.67
N LEU A 104 -7.07 14.56 -11.26
CA LEU A 104 -6.74 13.23 -10.77
C LEU A 104 -5.85 12.49 -11.78
N PHE A 105 -4.86 11.77 -11.28
CA PHE A 105 -3.83 11.05 -12.04
C PHE A 105 -2.87 11.92 -12.87
N GLN A 106 -2.80 13.25 -12.68
CA GLN A 106 -1.79 14.07 -13.37
C GLN A 106 -0.37 13.56 -13.12
N PHE A 107 -0.07 13.07 -11.91
CA PHE A 107 1.22 12.47 -11.59
C PHE A 107 1.61 11.31 -12.51
N VAL A 108 0.64 10.60 -13.13
CA VAL A 108 0.94 9.54 -14.10
C VAL A 108 1.54 10.14 -15.36
N THR A 109 0.98 11.23 -15.86
CA THR A 109 1.52 12.00 -16.98
C THR A 109 2.93 12.49 -16.64
N ASP A 110 3.10 13.15 -15.50
CA ASP A 110 4.39 13.75 -15.09
C ASP A 110 5.48 12.68 -14.89
N LEU A 111 5.11 11.52 -14.36
CA LEU A 111 6.02 10.38 -14.21
C LEU A 111 6.33 9.70 -15.55
N SER A 112 5.43 9.76 -16.53
CA SER A 112 5.62 9.18 -17.86
C SER A 112 6.49 10.06 -18.77
N GLU A 113 6.59 11.35 -18.48
CA GLU A 113 7.39 12.28 -19.28
C GLU A 113 8.89 11.93 -19.26
N PRO A 114 9.59 12.06 -20.40
CA PRO A 114 11.03 11.85 -20.47
C PRO A 114 11.79 12.78 -19.52
N ILE A 115 12.83 12.26 -18.87
CA ILE A 115 13.71 13.06 -18.02
C ILE A 115 14.87 13.65 -18.82
N ALA A 116 15.20 14.91 -18.55
CA ALA A 116 16.31 15.60 -19.23
C ALA A 116 17.69 15.09 -18.77
N ASP A 117 17.79 14.67 -17.51
CA ASP A 117 19.01 14.13 -16.91
C ASP A 117 18.79 12.66 -16.54
N ASN A 118 19.56 11.78 -17.17
CA ASN A 118 19.60 10.35 -16.90
C ASN A 118 20.99 9.93 -16.41
N THR A 119 21.56 10.73 -15.49
CA THR A 119 22.84 10.42 -14.86
C THR A 119 22.78 9.07 -14.18
N LYS A 120 23.67 8.16 -14.57
CA LYS A 120 23.79 6.84 -13.96
C LYS A 120 24.27 7.01 -12.52
N ARG A 121 23.53 6.42 -11.58
CA ARG A 121 23.97 6.33 -10.18
C ARG A 121 25.26 5.49 -10.08
N PRO A 122 26.09 5.73 -9.04
CA PRO A 122 27.23 4.88 -8.74
C PRO A 122 26.83 3.41 -8.56
N ALA A 123 27.82 2.51 -8.67
CA ALA A 123 27.63 1.13 -8.26
C ALA A 123 27.20 1.08 -6.79
N SER A 124 26.36 0.11 -6.42
CA SER A 124 25.86 -0.02 -5.05
C SER A 124 26.10 -1.41 -4.50
N ARG A 125 26.23 -1.47 -3.17
CA ARG A 125 26.47 -2.67 -2.38
C ARG A 125 25.25 -3.58 -2.29
N PHE A 126 24.05 -3.07 -2.56
CA PHE A 126 22.84 -3.87 -2.62
C PHE A 126 22.47 -4.15 -4.07
N SER A 127 22.32 -5.39 -4.48
CA SER A 127 21.62 -5.73 -5.73
C SER A 127 21.00 -7.13 -5.58
N PRO A 128 19.68 -7.27 -5.80
CA PRO A 128 18.77 -6.28 -6.36
C PRO A 128 18.33 -5.18 -5.38
N ARG A 129 17.83 -4.07 -5.90
CA ARG A 129 17.11 -2.98 -5.24
C ARG A 129 15.80 -2.77 -5.98
N PHE A 130 14.71 -3.41 -5.50
CA PHE A 130 13.49 -3.53 -6.31
C PHE A 130 12.17 -3.18 -5.61
N CYS A 131 11.23 -2.62 -6.37
CA CYS A 131 9.90 -2.20 -5.89
C CYS A 131 8.80 -2.46 -6.95
N SER A 132 7.54 -2.26 -6.56
CA SER A 132 6.43 -2.26 -7.51
C SER A 132 6.36 -0.91 -8.25
N SER A 133 5.53 -0.86 -9.29
CA SER A 133 5.13 0.43 -9.88
C SER A 133 4.16 1.18 -8.96
N TYR A 134 4.33 2.50 -8.89
CA TYR A 134 3.48 3.40 -8.11
C TYR A 134 2.02 3.40 -8.56
N PHE A 135 1.77 3.16 -9.85
CA PHE A 135 0.44 3.29 -10.47
C PHE A 135 0.07 2.13 -11.40
N ALA A 136 0.78 1.01 -11.29
CA ALA A 136 0.31 -0.22 -11.91
C ALA A 136 -1.05 -0.58 -11.32
N LEU A 137 -2.01 -0.84 -12.20
CA LEU A 137 -3.30 -1.37 -11.81
C LEU A 137 -3.20 -2.88 -11.61
N PHE A 138 -4.03 -3.40 -10.72
CA PHE A 138 -4.27 -4.84 -10.65
C PHE A 138 -5.04 -5.27 -11.91
N GLY A 139 -4.65 -6.39 -12.50
CA GLY A 139 -5.16 -6.82 -13.80
C GLY A 139 -4.12 -7.59 -14.61
N ASP A 140 -4.32 -7.65 -15.93
CA ASP A 140 -3.42 -8.33 -16.86
C ASP A 140 -2.62 -7.31 -17.69
N PRO A 141 -1.53 -6.73 -17.14
CA PRO A 141 -0.74 -5.71 -17.83
C PRO A 141 -0.07 -6.22 -19.11
N LEU A 142 -0.06 -7.53 -19.33
CA LEU A 142 0.49 -8.14 -20.54
C LEU A 142 -0.55 -8.24 -21.64
N LEU A 143 -1.85 -8.13 -21.37
CA LEU A 143 -2.88 -8.09 -22.42
C LEU A 143 -3.46 -6.71 -22.67
N GLU A 144 -3.49 -5.86 -21.65
CA GLU A 144 -4.01 -4.49 -21.76
C GLU A 144 -3.03 -3.56 -22.49
N GLU A 145 -3.45 -2.97 -23.62
CA GLU A 145 -2.59 -2.12 -24.44
C GLU A 145 -2.67 -0.63 -24.06
N ASP A 146 -3.79 -0.19 -23.48
CA ASP A 146 -4.09 1.24 -23.27
C ASP A 146 -3.57 1.82 -21.95
N ILE A 147 -3.03 1.00 -21.05
CA ILE A 147 -2.44 1.44 -19.78
C ILE A 147 -1.06 0.81 -19.66
N ASP A 148 -0.03 1.62 -19.83
CA ASP A 148 1.34 1.21 -19.58
C ASP A 148 1.66 1.37 -18.08
N PRO A 149 1.92 0.27 -17.34
CA PRO A 149 2.32 0.35 -15.93
C PRO A 149 3.79 0.77 -15.74
N TYR A 150 4.60 0.75 -16.81
CA TYR A 150 6.04 1.01 -16.77
C TYR A 150 6.49 1.88 -17.96
N PRO A 151 5.96 3.11 -18.11
CA PRO A 151 6.38 4.03 -19.17
C PRO A 151 7.86 4.42 -19.02
N ASP A 152 8.53 4.75 -20.12
CA ASP A 152 9.98 5.02 -20.15
C ASP A 152 10.42 6.12 -19.18
N GLY A 153 9.64 7.21 -19.08
CA GLY A 153 9.91 8.28 -18.12
C GLY A 153 9.91 7.78 -16.68
N TYR A 154 9.01 6.85 -16.35
CA TYR A 154 8.90 6.32 -15.00
C TYR A 154 10.06 5.37 -14.68
N LEU A 155 10.41 4.49 -15.62
CA LEU A 155 11.59 3.63 -15.51
C LEU A 155 12.87 4.43 -15.30
N ALA A 156 13.07 5.49 -16.09
CA ALA A 156 14.23 6.36 -15.95
C ALA A 156 14.27 7.06 -14.57
N ARG A 157 13.12 7.48 -14.03
CA ARG A 157 13.01 8.09 -12.69
C ARG A 157 13.26 7.09 -11.55
N LEU A 158 12.84 5.84 -11.71
CA LEU A 158 13.16 4.78 -10.77
C LEU A 158 14.68 4.50 -10.76
N ALA A 159 15.28 4.37 -11.94
CA ALA A 159 16.72 4.18 -12.09
C ALA A 159 17.53 5.35 -11.48
N SER A 160 17.11 6.59 -11.74
CA SER A 160 17.75 7.77 -11.13
C SER A 160 17.52 7.86 -9.62
N SER A 161 16.50 7.18 -9.09
CA SER A 161 16.28 7.02 -7.64
C SER A 161 17.01 5.82 -7.05
N GLY A 162 17.82 5.13 -7.85
CA GLY A 162 18.67 4.01 -7.44
C GLY A 162 18.00 2.64 -7.50
N VAL A 163 16.78 2.52 -8.02
CA VAL A 163 16.12 1.23 -8.26
C VAL A 163 16.80 0.54 -9.45
N ASP A 164 17.21 -0.72 -9.29
CA ASP A 164 17.84 -1.51 -10.37
C ASP A 164 16.93 -2.61 -10.92
N SER A 165 15.76 -2.79 -10.32
CA SER A 165 14.79 -3.79 -10.73
C SER A 165 13.39 -3.41 -10.27
N ILE A 166 12.36 -3.86 -11.00
CA ILE A 166 10.96 -3.77 -10.59
C ILE A 166 10.41 -5.17 -10.39
N TRP A 167 9.25 -5.27 -9.74
CA TRP A 167 8.51 -6.52 -9.75
C TRP A 167 7.07 -6.34 -10.25
N MET A 168 6.56 -7.41 -10.87
CA MET A 168 5.17 -7.48 -11.32
C MET A 168 4.52 -8.80 -10.88
N HIS A 169 3.22 -8.74 -10.59
CA HIS A 169 2.42 -9.92 -10.32
C HIS A 169 2.13 -10.70 -11.59
N VAL A 170 2.16 -12.03 -11.49
CA VAL A 170 1.79 -12.94 -12.57
C VAL A 170 1.05 -14.14 -12.00
N VAL A 171 0.26 -14.80 -12.85
CA VAL A 171 -0.37 -16.10 -12.56
C VAL A 171 0.24 -17.16 -13.46
N LEU A 172 0.71 -18.28 -12.89
CA LEU A 172 1.53 -19.24 -13.62
C LEU A 172 0.83 -19.82 -14.86
N TYR A 173 -0.43 -20.22 -14.72
CA TYR A 173 -1.20 -20.77 -15.84
C TYR A 173 -1.50 -19.74 -16.93
N GLN A 174 -1.32 -18.44 -16.68
CA GLN A 174 -1.48 -17.41 -17.71
C GLN A 174 -0.21 -17.25 -18.56
N LEU A 175 0.95 -17.74 -18.09
CA LEU A 175 2.25 -17.63 -18.75
C LEU A 175 2.81 -18.95 -19.30
N ALA A 176 2.21 -20.08 -18.93
CA ALA A 176 2.56 -21.38 -19.48
C ALA A 176 1.29 -22.24 -19.67
N GLU A 177 1.42 -23.32 -20.44
CA GLU A 177 0.30 -24.24 -20.66
C GLU A 177 -0.11 -24.93 -19.37
N PHE A 178 -1.40 -24.85 -19.02
CA PHE A 178 -1.95 -25.57 -17.88
C PHE A 178 -2.39 -26.98 -18.32
N PRO A 179 -1.71 -28.05 -17.86
CA PRO A 179 -1.81 -29.36 -18.49
C PRO A 179 -3.17 -30.04 -18.29
N TRP A 180 -3.97 -29.59 -17.31
CA TRP A 180 -5.25 -30.21 -16.98
C TRP A 180 -6.47 -29.46 -17.52
N ASP A 181 -6.29 -28.21 -17.97
CA ASP A 181 -7.31 -27.38 -18.62
C ASP A 181 -6.63 -26.26 -19.43
N THR A 182 -6.44 -26.51 -20.73
CA THR A 182 -5.73 -25.57 -21.61
C THR A 182 -6.46 -24.26 -21.83
N SER A 183 -7.77 -24.19 -21.54
CA SER A 183 -8.56 -22.96 -21.67
C SER A 183 -8.10 -21.87 -20.71
N MET A 184 -7.60 -22.26 -19.53
CA MET A 184 -7.05 -21.35 -18.52
C MET A 184 -5.75 -20.69 -18.96
N SER A 185 -4.99 -21.37 -19.81
CA SER A 185 -3.75 -20.87 -20.41
C SER A 185 -3.95 -20.20 -21.76
N SER A 186 -5.18 -19.80 -22.11
CA SER A 186 -5.42 -19.07 -23.34
C SER A 186 -4.53 -17.83 -23.44
N GLN A 187 -3.94 -17.61 -24.62
CA GLN A 187 -3.04 -16.49 -24.92
C GLN A 187 -1.70 -16.45 -24.17
N TYR A 188 -1.26 -17.51 -23.48
CA TYR A 188 0.02 -17.49 -22.75
C TYR A 188 1.21 -17.08 -23.64
N LYS A 189 1.26 -17.56 -24.89
CA LYS A 189 2.30 -17.18 -25.87
C LYS A 189 2.32 -15.68 -26.15
N LYS A 190 1.14 -15.05 -26.25
CA LYS A 190 1.04 -13.59 -26.47
C LYS A 190 1.56 -12.83 -25.25
N ARG A 191 1.24 -13.29 -24.04
CA ARG A 191 1.78 -12.70 -22.80
C ARG A 191 3.29 -12.84 -22.72
N LEU A 192 3.86 -14.01 -23.06
CA LEU A 192 5.31 -14.22 -23.06
C LEU A 192 6.04 -13.28 -24.03
N VAL A 193 5.52 -13.08 -25.25
CA VAL A 193 6.10 -12.13 -26.21
C VAL A 193 6.12 -10.70 -25.65
N ARG A 194 5.03 -10.29 -25.01
CA ARG A 194 4.91 -8.94 -24.43
C ARG A 194 5.74 -8.77 -23.17
N LEU A 195 5.80 -9.81 -22.33
CA LEU A 195 6.68 -9.84 -21.18
C LEU A 195 8.13 -9.67 -21.64
N ASN A 196 8.57 -10.40 -22.67
CA ASN A 196 9.91 -10.22 -23.23
C ASN A 196 10.15 -8.81 -23.74
N ALA A 197 9.19 -8.22 -24.46
CA ALA A 197 9.30 -6.82 -24.90
C ALA A 197 9.44 -5.84 -23.73
N LEU A 198 8.68 -6.05 -22.65
CA LEU A 198 8.76 -5.24 -21.43
C LEU A 198 10.10 -5.42 -20.71
N VAL A 199 10.60 -6.65 -20.61
CA VAL A 199 11.93 -6.95 -20.03
C VAL A 199 13.03 -6.23 -20.83
N GLU A 200 13.02 -6.31 -22.16
CA GLU A 200 14.02 -5.63 -22.99
C GLU A 200 13.94 -4.10 -22.82
N ARG A 201 12.72 -3.53 -22.83
CA ARG A 201 12.53 -2.09 -22.61
C ARG A 201 13.05 -1.65 -21.24
N ALA A 202 12.73 -2.38 -20.17
CA ALA A 202 13.23 -2.07 -18.84
C ALA A 202 14.76 -2.15 -18.75
N ARG A 203 15.35 -3.13 -19.44
CA ARG A 203 16.81 -3.33 -19.50
C ARG A 203 17.53 -2.15 -20.15
N ASP A 204 16.93 -1.47 -21.14
CA ASP A 204 17.50 -0.26 -21.76
C ASP A 204 17.66 0.90 -20.75
N HIS A 205 16.87 0.89 -19.66
CA HIS A 205 16.99 1.83 -18.54
C HIS A 205 17.85 1.28 -17.38
N GLY A 206 18.45 0.10 -17.53
CA GLY A 206 19.21 -0.58 -16.48
C GLY A 206 18.35 -1.24 -15.40
N ILE A 207 17.07 -1.49 -15.70
CA ILE A 207 16.10 -2.08 -14.77
C ILE A 207 15.82 -3.54 -15.14
N GLY A 208 16.02 -4.44 -14.19
CA GLY A 208 15.56 -5.84 -14.27
C GLY A 208 14.08 -6.01 -13.90
N ILE A 209 13.48 -7.14 -14.27
CA ILE A 209 12.11 -7.49 -13.87
C ILE A 209 12.11 -8.79 -13.09
N TYR A 210 11.51 -8.74 -11.89
CA TYR A 210 11.16 -9.91 -11.09
C TYR A 210 9.69 -10.25 -11.23
N LEU A 211 9.36 -11.53 -11.41
CA LEU A 211 7.98 -12.00 -11.38
C LEU A 211 7.62 -12.47 -9.97
N TYR A 212 6.53 -11.94 -9.43
CA TYR A 212 5.97 -12.41 -8.17
C TYR A 212 5.17 -13.70 -8.39
N MET A 213 5.55 -14.78 -7.67
CA MET A 213 4.89 -16.08 -7.73
C MET A 213 4.29 -16.49 -6.38
N ASN A 214 2.96 -16.49 -6.30
CA ASN A 214 2.19 -17.15 -5.25
C ASN A 214 1.39 -18.28 -5.90
N GLU A 215 2.10 -19.38 -6.16
CA GLU A 215 1.72 -20.43 -7.09
C GLU A 215 2.02 -21.83 -6.53
N PRO A 216 1.35 -22.89 -7.01
CA PRO A 216 0.27 -22.87 -8.01
C PRO A 216 -1.05 -22.36 -7.41
N ARG A 217 -1.89 -21.65 -8.17
CA ARG A 217 -3.23 -21.23 -7.71
C ARG A 217 -4.13 -22.42 -7.34
N ALA A 218 -4.91 -22.26 -6.27
CA ALA A 218 -6.00 -23.19 -5.96
C ALA A 218 -7.08 -23.19 -7.05
N MET A 219 -7.75 -24.33 -7.18
CA MET A 219 -8.76 -24.57 -8.19
C MET A 219 -10.14 -24.73 -7.54
N PRO A 220 -11.24 -24.37 -8.23
CA PRO A 220 -12.59 -24.63 -7.73
C PRO A 220 -12.78 -26.11 -7.41
N ASN A 221 -13.54 -26.44 -6.37
CA ASN A 221 -13.70 -27.84 -5.93
C ASN A 221 -14.19 -28.78 -7.05
N ALA A 222 -14.99 -28.28 -7.99
CA ALA A 222 -15.47 -29.03 -9.15
C ALA A 222 -14.34 -29.55 -10.06
N PHE A 223 -13.21 -28.83 -10.16
CA PHE A 223 -12.04 -29.24 -10.94
C PHE A 223 -11.48 -30.60 -10.51
N PHE A 224 -11.63 -30.93 -9.21
CA PHE A 224 -11.07 -32.15 -8.61
C PHE A 224 -11.98 -33.38 -8.69
N THR A 225 -13.21 -33.24 -9.18
CA THR A 225 -14.20 -34.36 -9.25
C THR A 225 -13.61 -35.61 -9.91
N ASP A 226 -12.85 -35.42 -10.99
CA ASP A 226 -12.17 -36.50 -11.73
C ASP A 226 -10.63 -36.45 -11.55
N ARG A 227 -10.14 -35.66 -10.59
CA ARG A 227 -8.70 -35.36 -10.37
C ARG A 227 -8.31 -35.35 -8.88
N GLU A 228 -8.96 -36.18 -8.07
CA GLU A 228 -8.75 -36.23 -6.61
C GLU A 228 -7.29 -36.53 -6.23
N ASN A 229 -6.54 -37.21 -7.09
CA ASN A 229 -5.11 -37.47 -6.90
C ASN A 229 -4.27 -36.18 -6.83
N LEU A 230 -4.66 -35.11 -7.52
CA LEU A 230 -3.96 -33.82 -7.53
C LEU A 230 -4.31 -32.95 -6.31
N LYS A 231 -5.43 -33.24 -5.64
CA LYS A 231 -6.05 -32.35 -4.65
C LYS A 231 -5.23 -32.24 -3.36
N GLY A 232 -5.13 -31.02 -2.84
CA GLY A 232 -4.57 -30.72 -1.53
C GLY A 232 -5.66 -30.45 -0.49
N VAL A 233 -5.42 -29.45 0.36
CA VAL A 233 -6.40 -28.99 1.36
C VAL A 233 -7.51 -28.17 0.69
N THR A 234 -8.72 -28.24 1.24
CA THR A 234 -9.89 -27.47 0.80
C THR A 234 -10.10 -26.24 1.68
N ILE A 235 -10.19 -25.06 1.07
CA ILE A 235 -10.48 -23.77 1.72
C ILE A 235 -11.69 -23.16 1.03
N GLY A 236 -12.85 -23.21 1.69
CA GLY A 236 -14.10 -22.75 1.11
C GLY A 236 -14.50 -23.57 -0.14
N ASP A 237 -14.79 -22.87 -1.22
CA ASP A 237 -15.18 -23.40 -2.52
C ASP A 237 -13.98 -23.80 -3.42
N HIS A 238 -12.75 -23.64 -2.93
CA HIS A 238 -11.52 -23.97 -3.65
C HIS A 238 -10.69 -25.02 -2.90
N SER A 239 -9.87 -25.77 -3.65
CA SER A 239 -8.87 -26.67 -3.11
C SER A 239 -7.50 -26.43 -3.75
N THR A 240 -6.45 -26.56 -2.96
CA THR A 240 -5.06 -26.39 -3.44
C THR A 240 -4.65 -27.53 -4.37
N LEU A 241 -3.71 -27.28 -5.28
CA LEU A 241 -2.96 -28.34 -5.95
C LEU A 241 -1.87 -28.86 -5.01
N CYS A 242 -1.86 -30.16 -4.72
CA CYS A 242 -0.95 -30.73 -3.73
C CYS A 242 0.47 -30.82 -4.28
N THR A 243 1.37 -29.96 -3.81
CA THR A 243 2.79 -29.93 -4.26
C THR A 243 3.62 -31.14 -3.79
N SER A 244 3.04 -32.04 -2.98
CA SER A 244 3.63 -33.37 -2.74
C SER A 244 3.42 -34.34 -3.92
N VAL A 245 2.53 -34.02 -4.86
CA VAL A 245 2.27 -34.79 -6.08
C VAL A 245 3.32 -34.45 -7.16
N PRO A 246 4.04 -35.44 -7.73
CA PRO A 246 5.07 -35.19 -8.75
C PRO A 246 4.58 -34.40 -9.96
N GLU A 247 3.38 -34.70 -10.46
CA GLU A 247 2.79 -34.05 -11.63
C GLU A 247 2.54 -32.56 -11.39
N VAL A 248 2.21 -32.17 -10.16
CA VAL A 248 2.05 -30.76 -9.77
C VAL A 248 3.39 -30.05 -9.73
N ARG A 249 4.45 -30.72 -9.24
CA ARG A 249 5.80 -30.14 -9.25
C ARG A 249 6.34 -30.00 -10.67
N GLU A 250 6.17 -31.02 -11.51
CA GLU A 250 6.60 -30.96 -12.91
C GLU A 250 5.89 -29.83 -13.66
N TYR A 251 4.59 -29.61 -13.42
CA TYR A 251 3.89 -28.44 -13.97
C TYR A 251 4.56 -27.11 -13.58
N ILE A 252 4.95 -26.94 -12.32
CA ILE A 252 5.68 -25.74 -11.87
C ILE A 252 7.02 -25.63 -12.60
N THR A 253 7.80 -26.70 -12.58
CA THR A 253 9.13 -26.78 -13.20
C THR A 253 9.09 -26.46 -14.69
N SER A 254 8.24 -27.15 -15.47
CA SER A 254 8.13 -26.97 -16.93
C SER A 254 7.57 -25.61 -17.32
N SER A 255 6.70 -25.03 -16.48
CA SER A 255 6.15 -23.69 -16.71
C SER A 255 7.21 -22.60 -16.52
N VAL A 256 8.03 -22.72 -15.48
CA VAL A 256 9.16 -21.82 -15.24
C VAL A 256 10.21 -21.96 -16.36
N GLU A 257 10.52 -23.18 -16.78
CA GLU A 257 11.39 -23.44 -17.95
C GLU A 257 10.84 -22.76 -19.22
N THR A 258 9.53 -22.85 -19.46
CA THR A 258 8.86 -22.19 -20.60
C THR A 258 9.02 -20.67 -20.55
N ILE A 259 8.81 -20.07 -19.38
CA ILE A 259 8.94 -18.62 -19.17
C ILE A 259 10.39 -18.19 -19.42
N CYS A 260 11.35 -18.86 -18.80
CA CYS A 260 12.78 -18.56 -18.95
C CYS A 260 13.23 -18.67 -20.42
N ASN A 261 12.84 -19.74 -21.13
CA ASN A 261 13.18 -19.90 -22.55
C ASN A 261 12.57 -18.80 -23.44
N ALA A 262 11.39 -18.31 -23.10
CA ALA A 262 10.72 -17.25 -23.86
C ALA A 262 11.20 -15.83 -23.50
N VAL A 263 11.77 -15.65 -22.30
CA VAL A 263 12.18 -14.38 -21.73
C VAL A 263 13.61 -14.50 -21.16
N PRO A 264 14.64 -14.62 -22.01
CA PRO A 264 15.99 -14.97 -21.58
C PRO A 264 16.66 -13.97 -20.64
N ASN A 265 16.27 -12.69 -20.73
CA ASN A 265 16.80 -11.60 -19.90
C ASN A 265 15.94 -11.31 -18.66
N LEU A 266 15.00 -12.20 -18.30
CA LEU A 266 14.23 -12.05 -17.07
C LEU A 266 15.17 -12.10 -15.86
N LYS A 267 15.10 -11.08 -15.01
CA LYS A 267 16.02 -10.95 -13.87
C LYS A 267 15.76 -12.01 -12.80
N GLY A 268 14.50 -12.30 -12.50
CA GLY A 268 14.21 -13.35 -11.53
C GLY A 268 12.75 -13.61 -11.22
N PHE A 269 12.55 -14.48 -10.24
CA PHE A 269 11.28 -14.73 -9.57
C PHE A 269 11.45 -14.47 -8.08
N PHE A 270 10.36 -14.12 -7.41
CA PHE A 270 10.31 -14.21 -5.95
C PHE A 270 8.97 -14.78 -5.50
N THR A 271 8.96 -15.44 -4.34
CA THR A 271 7.81 -16.25 -3.92
C THR A 271 7.29 -15.88 -2.54
N ILE A 272 5.98 -15.94 -2.37
CA ILE A 272 5.33 -16.11 -1.07
C ILE A 272 4.67 -17.49 -1.11
N THR A 273 5.00 -18.33 -0.13
CA THR A 273 4.59 -19.76 -0.11
C THR A 273 3.74 -20.13 1.10
N ALA A 274 3.62 -19.25 2.10
CA ALA A 274 2.92 -19.51 3.36
C ALA A 274 1.88 -18.43 3.74
N SER A 275 1.34 -17.69 2.75
CA SER A 275 0.29 -16.70 2.96
C SER A 275 -0.38 -16.32 1.62
N GLU A 276 -1.23 -15.30 1.68
CA GLU A 276 -2.02 -14.70 0.60
C GLU A 276 -3.03 -15.68 -0.01
N ASN A 277 -2.71 -16.30 -1.14
CA ASN A 277 -3.63 -17.22 -1.79
C ASN A 277 -3.42 -18.65 -1.29
N PRO A 278 -4.47 -19.49 -1.30
CA PRO A 278 -4.31 -20.93 -1.17
C PRO A 278 -3.48 -21.46 -2.35
N THR A 279 -2.24 -21.89 -2.10
CA THR A 279 -1.31 -22.30 -3.18
C THR A 279 -0.73 -23.70 -3.00
N ASN A 280 -0.53 -24.09 -1.75
CA ASN A 280 -0.09 -25.43 -1.37
C ASN A 280 -0.74 -25.80 -0.04
N CYS A 281 -0.65 -27.07 0.36
CA CYS A 281 -1.35 -27.55 1.55
C CYS A 281 -0.96 -26.81 2.84
N TRP A 282 0.26 -26.28 2.93
CA TRP A 282 0.75 -25.55 4.09
C TRP A 282 0.65 -24.03 3.93
N SER A 283 0.12 -23.49 2.83
CA SER A 283 0.08 -22.04 2.61
C SER A 283 -0.76 -21.28 3.62
N HIS A 284 -1.72 -21.96 4.25
CA HIS A 284 -2.53 -21.45 5.37
C HIS A 284 -2.47 -22.39 6.58
N ASN A 285 -1.34 -23.09 6.77
CA ASN A 285 -1.09 -23.98 7.92
C ASN A 285 -2.05 -25.19 8.07
N ARG A 286 -2.74 -25.60 7.00
CA ARG A 286 -3.71 -26.70 7.03
C ARG A 286 -3.16 -28.04 6.52
N GLY A 287 -1.86 -28.14 6.30
CA GLY A 287 -1.28 -29.27 5.57
C GLY A 287 -1.42 -30.62 6.26
N ALA A 288 -1.68 -30.63 7.57
CA ALA A 288 -2.04 -31.82 8.34
C ALA A 288 -3.34 -32.50 7.85
N GLU A 289 -4.23 -31.78 7.18
CA GLU A 289 -5.47 -32.32 6.62
C GLU A 289 -5.25 -33.05 5.28
N CYS A 290 -4.10 -32.85 4.63
CA CYS A 290 -3.75 -33.55 3.41
C CYS A 290 -3.00 -34.85 3.77
N PRO A 291 -3.44 -36.04 3.29
CA PRO A 291 -2.84 -37.32 3.65
C PRO A 291 -1.38 -37.46 3.20
N ARG A 292 -0.93 -36.64 2.24
CA ARG A 292 0.46 -36.57 1.78
C ARG A 292 1.26 -35.56 2.60
N CYS A 293 0.78 -34.32 2.69
CA CYS A 293 1.53 -33.23 3.31
C CYS A 293 1.60 -33.31 4.84
N SER A 294 0.71 -34.09 5.48
CA SER A 294 0.80 -34.40 6.91
C SER A 294 2.06 -35.21 7.24
N ILE A 295 2.52 -36.05 6.31
CA ILE A 295 3.75 -36.84 6.43
C ILE A 295 4.97 -36.01 6.03
N THR A 296 4.87 -35.23 4.94
CA THR A 296 5.96 -34.38 4.45
C THR A 296 6.34 -33.26 5.43
N GLY A 297 5.35 -32.68 6.10
CA GLY A 297 5.53 -31.53 7.00
C GLY A 297 5.65 -30.18 6.27
N PRO A 298 5.56 -29.07 7.01
CA PRO A 298 5.55 -27.71 6.46
C PRO A 298 6.88 -27.34 5.79
N ALA A 299 8.00 -27.50 6.49
CA ALA A 299 9.31 -27.08 6.01
C ALA A 299 9.68 -27.68 4.65
N LYS A 300 9.54 -29.00 4.51
CA LYS A 300 9.84 -29.72 3.26
C LYS A 300 8.85 -29.39 2.13
N SER A 301 7.57 -29.16 2.48
CA SER A 301 6.56 -28.78 1.49
C SER A 301 6.83 -27.38 0.92
N ILE A 302 7.15 -26.42 1.79
CA ILE A 302 7.45 -25.03 1.42
C ILE A 302 8.78 -24.93 0.65
N ALA A 303 9.83 -25.60 1.12
CA ALA A 303 11.10 -25.68 0.39
C ALA A 303 10.92 -26.40 -0.96
N GLY A 304 10.06 -27.41 -1.02
CA GLY A 304 9.75 -28.17 -2.24
C GLY A 304 9.10 -27.34 -3.35
N VAL A 305 8.30 -26.32 -3.02
CA VAL A 305 7.77 -25.38 -4.02
C VAL A 305 8.90 -24.55 -4.64
N ASN A 306 9.78 -23.99 -3.79
CA ASN A 306 10.94 -23.23 -4.26
C ASN A 306 11.92 -24.11 -5.06
N ALA A 307 12.07 -25.39 -4.69
CA ALA A 307 12.88 -26.35 -5.42
C ALA A 307 12.35 -26.61 -6.84
N ALA A 308 11.03 -26.75 -7.02
CA ALA A 308 10.44 -26.93 -8.36
C ALA A 308 10.66 -25.70 -9.26
N ILE A 309 10.53 -24.49 -8.71
CA ILE A 309 10.81 -23.25 -9.44
C ILE A 309 12.30 -23.17 -9.80
N GLN A 310 13.19 -23.43 -8.83
CA GLN A 310 14.64 -23.40 -9.06
C GLN A 310 15.08 -24.43 -10.11
N GLU A 311 14.49 -25.63 -10.10
CA GLU A 311 14.75 -26.65 -11.12
C GLU A 311 14.35 -26.16 -12.51
N GLY A 312 13.20 -25.49 -12.64
CA GLY A 312 12.75 -24.93 -13.92
C GLY A 312 13.70 -23.87 -14.48
N ILE A 313 14.27 -23.04 -13.60
CA ILE A 313 15.34 -22.10 -13.95
C ILE A 313 16.58 -22.84 -14.44
N GLN A 314 17.04 -23.86 -13.69
CA GLN A 314 18.26 -24.63 -13.97
C GLN A 314 18.19 -25.49 -15.24
N ARG A 315 16.98 -25.81 -15.73
CA ARG A 315 16.79 -26.46 -17.04
C ARG A 315 17.11 -25.52 -18.22
N THR A 316 17.31 -24.23 -17.94
CA THR A 316 17.72 -23.21 -18.92
C THR A 316 19.15 -22.71 -18.65
N ASN A 317 19.77 -22.07 -19.65
CA ASN A 317 21.08 -21.43 -19.49
C ASN A 317 20.97 -19.93 -19.13
N ASN A 318 19.87 -19.51 -18.51
CA ASN A 318 19.63 -18.11 -18.16
C ASN A 318 20.23 -17.75 -16.80
N GLU A 319 20.56 -16.48 -16.59
CA GLU A 319 21.03 -15.93 -15.32
C GLU A 319 19.88 -15.54 -14.36
N THR A 320 18.68 -16.07 -14.59
CA THR A 320 17.47 -15.76 -13.82
C THR A 320 17.62 -16.23 -12.36
N GLU A 321 17.37 -15.33 -11.41
CA GLU A 321 17.52 -15.60 -9.97
C GLU A 321 16.17 -16.00 -9.32
N LEU A 322 16.22 -16.69 -8.18
CA LEU A 322 15.03 -16.96 -7.35
C LEU A 322 15.23 -16.44 -5.92
N ILE A 323 14.26 -15.67 -5.44
CA ILE A 323 14.20 -15.16 -4.07
C ILE A 323 13.04 -15.83 -3.33
N ALA A 324 13.34 -16.66 -2.34
CA ALA A 324 12.34 -17.23 -1.43
C ALA A 324 12.04 -16.21 -0.32
N TRP A 325 10.82 -15.70 -0.27
CA TRP A 325 10.40 -14.83 0.82
C TRP A 325 9.73 -15.63 1.93
N ASP A 326 10.27 -15.49 3.13
CA ASP A 326 9.76 -16.14 4.33
C ASP A 326 8.47 -15.52 4.91
N TRP A 327 7.75 -14.72 4.12
CA TRP A 327 6.48 -14.13 4.51
C TRP A 327 5.44 -15.22 4.82
N GLY A 328 4.84 -15.12 6.01
CA GLY A 328 3.90 -16.11 6.55
C GLY A 328 4.56 -17.39 7.08
N TRP A 329 5.89 -17.54 6.96
CA TRP A 329 6.57 -18.70 7.53
C TRP A 329 6.57 -18.60 9.05
N ARG A 330 6.03 -19.62 9.71
CA ARG A 330 5.99 -19.65 11.18
C ARG A 330 7.36 -19.98 11.75
N ASP A 331 7.69 -19.33 12.86
CA ASP A 331 8.99 -19.44 13.50
C ASP A 331 9.34 -20.85 14.00
N ASP A 332 8.33 -21.71 14.24
CA ASP A 332 8.52 -23.08 14.71
C ASP A 332 9.07 -24.03 13.64
N TRP A 333 8.96 -23.71 12.35
CA TRP A 333 9.53 -24.51 11.26
C TRP A 333 10.32 -23.71 10.22
N ALA A 334 10.36 -22.37 10.31
CA ALA A 334 11.04 -21.53 9.32
C ALA A 334 12.52 -21.89 9.14
N LEU A 335 13.25 -22.16 10.24
CA LEU A 335 14.66 -22.56 10.16
C LEU A 335 14.86 -23.89 9.42
N ASP A 336 13.96 -24.85 9.62
CA ASP A 336 14.01 -26.15 8.92
C ASP A 336 13.70 -25.99 7.43
N ALA A 337 12.85 -25.01 7.07
CA ALA A 337 12.58 -24.67 5.67
C ALA A 337 13.82 -24.02 5.02
N ILE A 338 14.47 -23.07 5.70
CA ILE A 338 15.73 -22.44 5.24
C ILE A 338 16.82 -23.51 5.04
N ALA A 339 16.92 -24.46 5.97
CA ALA A 339 17.87 -25.57 5.88
C ALA A 339 17.64 -26.48 4.65
N GLN A 340 16.44 -26.44 4.06
CA GLN A 340 16.04 -27.27 2.92
C GLN A 340 15.92 -26.50 1.59
N LEU A 341 16.11 -25.17 1.58
CA LEU A 341 16.10 -24.40 0.33
C LEU A 341 17.17 -24.90 -0.66
N PRO A 342 16.90 -24.91 -1.98
CA PRO A 342 17.90 -25.34 -2.96
C PRO A 342 19.07 -24.35 -3.02
N GLU A 343 20.23 -24.83 -3.48
CA GLU A 343 21.38 -23.95 -3.76
C GLU A 343 21.05 -22.91 -4.84
N GLY A 344 21.68 -21.74 -4.76
CA GLY A 344 21.44 -20.63 -5.69
C GLY A 344 20.22 -19.74 -5.36
N VAL A 345 19.33 -20.18 -4.46
CA VAL A 345 18.21 -19.36 -3.99
C VAL A 345 18.67 -18.31 -2.98
N SER A 346 18.09 -17.12 -3.06
CA SER A 346 18.25 -16.07 -2.05
C SER A 346 17.12 -16.14 -1.00
N LEU A 347 17.42 -15.87 0.27
CA LEU A 347 16.40 -15.75 1.31
C LEU A 347 16.05 -14.27 1.54
N MET A 348 14.77 -13.93 1.46
CA MET A 348 14.24 -12.63 1.83
C MET A 348 13.46 -12.69 3.14
N SER A 349 13.69 -11.73 4.04
CA SER A 349 12.93 -11.55 5.29
C SER A 349 12.59 -10.08 5.50
N VAL A 350 11.43 -9.83 6.09
CA VAL A 350 11.01 -8.50 6.55
C VAL A 350 11.97 -7.99 7.60
N SER A 351 12.55 -6.82 7.39
CA SER A 351 13.62 -6.33 8.24
C SER A 351 13.16 -6.01 9.64
N GLU A 352 11.97 -5.44 9.84
CA GLU A 352 11.52 -4.81 11.08
C GLU A 352 10.82 -5.82 12.01
N TRP A 353 10.55 -7.03 11.51
CA TRP A 353 9.75 -8.01 12.22
C TRP A 353 10.35 -8.43 13.57
N SER A 354 9.44 -8.59 14.53
CA SER A 354 9.72 -8.99 15.91
C SER A 354 10.51 -7.99 16.75
N ILE A 355 10.66 -6.74 16.31
CA ILE A 355 11.20 -5.67 17.16
C ILE A 355 10.16 -5.34 18.24
N SER A 356 10.55 -5.47 19.50
CA SER A 356 9.74 -5.01 20.62
C SER A 356 9.79 -3.49 20.70
N ILE A 357 8.63 -2.86 20.87
CA ILE A 357 8.52 -1.41 21.02
C ILE A 357 7.59 -1.06 22.19
N GLU A 358 7.80 0.13 22.73
CA GLU A 358 6.92 0.74 23.72
C GLU A 358 6.49 2.12 23.22
N ARG A 359 5.18 2.39 23.20
CA ARG A 359 4.60 3.67 22.74
C ARG A 359 3.50 4.10 23.70
N GLY A 360 3.63 5.31 24.25
CA GLY A 360 2.68 5.81 25.26
C GLY A 360 2.52 4.89 26.48
N GLY A 361 3.58 4.14 26.86
CA GLY A 361 3.56 3.18 27.96
C GLY A 361 2.96 1.80 27.62
N VAL A 362 2.66 1.53 26.34
CA VAL A 362 2.10 0.24 25.88
C VAL A 362 3.16 -0.55 25.13
N ASN A 363 3.41 -1.77 25.58
CA ASN A 363 4.31 -2.72 24.94
C ASN A 363 3.62 -3.46 23.79
N THR A 364 4.34 -3.60 22.67
CA THR A 364 3.88 -4.35 21.50
C THR A 364 5.09 -4.82 20.69
N THR A 365 4.85 -5.46 19.55
CA THR A 365 5.89 -6.00 18.69
C THR A 365 5.54 -5.75 17.22
N ILE A 366 6.53 -5.38 16.43
CA ILE A 366 6.36 -5.16 14.99
C ILE A 366 6.06 -6.49 14.28
N GLY A 367 4.92 -6.53 13.59
CA GLY A 367 4.44 -7.68 12.80
C GLY A 367 4.11 -7.35 11.35
N GLU A 368 4.50 -6.15 10.88
CA GLU A 368 4.36 -5.64 9.52
C GLU A 368 5.61 -4.80 9.17
N TYR A 369 5.78 -4.38 7.91
CA TYR A 369 6.81 -3.38 7.58
C TYR A 369 6.50 -2.04 8.26
N SER A 370 7.53 -1.31 8.69
CA SER A 370 7.36 -0.06 9.46
C SER A 370 8.50 0.92 9.17
N ILE A 371 8.16 2.20 8.96
CA ILE A 371 9.12 3.30 8.91
C ILE A 371 9.27 3.95 10.29
N SER A 372 8.25 3.86 11.17
CA SER A 372 8.37 4.36 12.55
C SER A 372 9.38 3.56 13.40
N THR A 373 9.69 2.32 12.98
CA THR A 373 10.61 1.42 13.69
C THR A 373 11.74 0.95 12.79
N ILE A 374 12.95 1.35 13.14
CA ILE A 374 14.16 1.10 12.36
C ILE A 374 14.66 -0.33 12.61
N GLY A 375 14.79 -1.13 11.55
CA GLY A 375 15.34 -2.49 11.60
C GLY A 375 16.87 -2.57 11.60
N PRO A 376 17.44 -3.79 11.61
CA PRO A 376 16.75 -5.07 11.54
C PRO A 376 16.34 -5.67 12.90
N GLY A 377 15.28 -6.46 12.89
CA GLY A 377 14.71 -7.15 14.02
C GLY A 377 15.27 -8.56 14.26
N PRO A 378 14.92 -9.17 15.40
CA PRO A 378 15.48 -10.46 15.82
C PRO A 378 15.08 -11.62 14.91
N ARG A 379 13.90 -11.56 14.27
CA ARG A 379 13.49 -12.62 13.33
C ARG A 379 14.35 -12.60 12.06
N ALA A 380 14.45 -11.43 11.42
CA ALA A 380 15.20 -11.27 10.18
C ALA A 380 16.68 -11.67 10.34
N THR A 381 17.32 -11.15 11.40
CA THR A 381 18.73 -11.44 11.70
C THR A 381 18.98 -12.94 11.96
N LYS A 382 18.07 -13.62 12.68
CA LYS A 382 18.12 -15.07 12.90
C LYS A 382 18.03 -15.84 11.58
N HIS A 383 17.10 -15.45 10.69
CA HIS A 383 16.85 -16.14 9.42
C HIS A 383 17.98 -15.90 8.41
N TRP A 384 18.47 -14.67 8.29
CA TRP A 384 19.64 -14.35 7.45
C TRP A 384 20.90 -15.06 7.93
N LYS A 385 21.09 -15.23 9.24
CA LYS A 385 22.21 -16.04 9.76
C LYS A 385 22.10 -17.50 9.31
N ALA A 386 20.90 -18.09 9.36
CA ALA A 386 20.68 -19.46 8.90
C ALA A 386 20.89 -19.61 7.38
N ALA A 387 20.44 -18.64 6.58
CA ALA A 387 20.68 -18.59 5.14
C ALA A 387 22.18 -18.47 4.80
N ARG A 388 22.90 -17.54 5.44
CA ARG A 388 24.35 -17.36 5.22
C ARG A 388 25.17 -18.58 5.62
N ALA A 389 24.77 -19.30 6.67
CA ALA A 389 25.43 -20.56 7.05
C ALA A 389 25.33 -21.64 5.96
N ARG A 390 24.39 -21.49 5.02
CA ARG A 390 24.22 -22.33 3.83
C ARG A 390 24.79 -21.73 2.55
N GLY A 391 25.42 -20.56 2.60
CA GLY A 391 25.91 -19.85 1.43
C GLY A 391 24.82 -19.19 0.58
N LEU A 392 23.60 -19.04 1.11
CA LEU A 392 22.52 -18.35 0.42
C LEU A 392 22.71 -16.83 0.54
N LYS A 393 22.40 -16.08 -0.52
CA LYS A 393 22.28 -14.63 -0.47
C LYS A 393 21.13 -14.22 0.45
N THR A 394 21.24 -13.05 1.04
CA THR A 394 20.30 -12.49 2.01
C THR A 394 19.74 -11.16 1.55
N ILE A 395 18.42 -11.09 1.45
CA ILE A 395 17.68 -9.92 0.98
C ILE A 395 16.86 -9.36 2.14
N ALA A 396 16.92 -8.05 2.35
CA ALA A 396 15.97 -7.38 3.24
C ALA A 396 14.73 -6.98 2.47
N LYS A 397 13.56 -7.30 3.02
CA LYS A 397 12.35 -6.60 2.67
C LYS A 397 12.15 -5.42 3.62
N ILE A 398 12.07 -4.22 3.06
CA ILE A 398 11.64 -3.00 3.74
C ILE A 398 10.50 -2.34 2.96
N GLN A 399 9.89 -1.33 3.55
CA GLN A 399 8.96 -0.42 2.86
C GLN A 399 9.52 1.00 2.95
N ALA A 400 10.43 1.34 2.03
CA ALA A 400 11.14 2.61 2.08
C ALA A 400 10.23 3.79 1.70
N GLY A 401 9.39 3.65 0.67
CA GLY A 401 8.48 4.72 0.24
C GLY A 401 7.33 4.93 1.23
N ASN A 402 6.49 3.91 1.39
CA ASN A 402 5.30 3.95 2.25
C ASN A 402 5.05 2.64 2.97
N THR A 403 4.47 2.76 4.16
CA THR A 403 3.85 1.66 4.91
C THR A 403 2.37 1.97 5.12
N TRP A 404 1.64 1.04 5.73
CA TRP A 404 0.28 1.28 6.20
C TRP A 404 0.18 2.27 7.37
N GLU A 405 1.30 2.82 7.86
CA GLU A 405 1.31 3.92 8.82
C GLU A 405 0.72 5.19 8.19
N ILE A 406 0.99 5.45 6.89
CA ILE A 406 0.21 6.34 6.01
C ILE A 406 0.63 6.14 4.53
N ALA A 407 -0.30 5.65 3.72
CA ALA A 407 -0.13 5.37 2.29
C ALA A 407 -0.90 6.37 1.40
N ALA A 408 -1.64 7.32 1.99
CA ALA A 408 -2.33 8.41 1.28
C ALA A 408 -1.39 9.54 0.79
N VAL A 409 -0.08 9.33 0.84
CA VAL A 409 0.96 10.25 0.39
C VAL A 409 1.95 9.49 -0.50
N PRO A 410 2.64 10.14 -1.45
CA PRO A 410 3.57 9.45 -2.35
C PRO A 410 4.78 8.80 -1.64
N TYR A 411 5.13 9.29 -0.45
CA TYR A 411 6.09 8.71 0.49
C TYR A 411 5.88 9.31 1.88
N ILE A 412 6.31 8.60 2.93
CA ILE A 412 6.29 9.13 4.30
C ILE A 412 7.58 9.94 4.50
N PRO A 413 7.54 11.24 4.87
CA PRO A 413 8.72 12.12 4.90
C PRO A 413 9.57 11.91 6.18
N ALA A 414 9.76 10.66 6.59
CA ALA A 414 10.63 10.23 7.68
C ALA A 414 11.97 9.71 7.12
N VAL A 415 12.62 10.53 6.30
CA VAL A 415 13.81 10.16 5.52
C VAL A 415 14.98 9.76 6.43
N ALA A 416 15.10 10.35 7.62
CA ALA A 416 16.17 9.99 8.56
C ALA A 416 16.01 8.57 9.11
N ASN A 417 14.78 8.12 9.37
CA ASN A 417 14.53 6.71 9.74
C ASN A 417 14.92 5.77 8.60
N VAL A 418 14.55 6.08 7.36
CA VAL A 418 14.89 5.28 6.18
C VAL A 418 16.41 5.24 5.94
N ALA A 419 17.10 6.37 6.05
CA ALA A 419 18.54 6.47 5.92
C ALA A 419 19.27 5.63 6.97
N GLN A 420 18.86 5.74 8.24
CA GLN A 420 19.43 4.94 9.32
C GLN A 420 19.15 3.46 9.13
N HIS A 421 17.95 3.10 8.66
CA HIS A 421 17.62 1.70 8.37
C HIS A 421 18.51 1.13 7.26
N ALA A 422 18.69 1.87 6.16
CA ALA A 422 19.60 1.49 5.09
C ALA A 422 21.05 1.33 5.59
N ALA A 423 21.51 2.22 6.48
CA ALA A 423 22.81 2.09 7.14
C ALA A 423 22.93 0.76 7.89
N ASN A 424 21.92 0.43 8.71
CA ASN A 424 21.93 -0.81 9.50
C ASN A 424 21.95 -2.06 8.60
N LEU A 425 21.26 -2.03 7.45
CA LEU A 425 21.25 -3.13 6.49
C LEU A 425 22.59 -3.29 5.75
N ARG A 426 23.25 -2.17 5.43
CA ARG A 426 24.59 -2.17 4.83
C ARG A 426 25.59 -2.79 5.79
N ASP A 427 25.54 -2.35 7.05
CA ASP A 427 26.45 -2.81 8.09
C ASP A 427 26.15 -4.29 8.48
N ALA A 428 24.91 -4.75 8.29
CA ALA A 428 24.53 -6.16 8.39
C ALA A 428 25.01 -7.03 7.20
N GLN A 429 25.63 -6.41 6.18
CA GLN A 429 26.17 -7.05 4.98
C GLN A 429 25.11 -7.86 4.23
N LEU A 430 23.95 -7.24 3.96
CA LEU A 430 22.95 -7.84 3.08
C LEU A 430 23.29 -7.66 1.62
N ASP A 431 22.87 -8.62 0.80
CA ASP A 431 23.16 -8.65 -0.64
C ASP A 431 22.19 -7.79 -1.45
N GLY A 432 20.94 -7.64 -1.01
CA GLY A 432 19.93 -6.87 -1.73
C GLY A 432 18.77 -6.42 -0.86
N ILE A 433 17.91 -5.58 -1.43
CA ILE A 433 16.76 -4.98 -0.77
C ILE A 433 15.55 -4.98 -1.70
N MET A 434 14.41 -5.45 -1.18
CA MET A 434 13.11 -5.12 -1.73
C MET A 434 12.60 -3.84 -1.07
N LEU A 435 12.56 -2.75 -1.83
CA LEU A 435 12.28 -1.38 -1.39
C LEU A 435 10.79 -1.11 -1.16
N GLY A 436 9.92 -1.81 -1.91
CA GLY A 436 8.48 -1.53 -1.96
C GLY A 436 7.63 -2.78 -2.18
N TRP A 437 6.47 -2.91 -1.51
CA TRP A 437 5.44 -3.90 -1.86
C TRP A 437 4.46 -3.26 -2.84
N SER A 438 3.16 -3.57 -2.81
CA SER A 438 2.16 -2.96 -3.70
C SER A 438 2.13 -1.42 -3.57
N LEU A 439 2.35 -0.92 -2.35
CA LEU A 439 2.61 0.49 -2.05
C LEU A 439 4.12 0.82 -1.99
N GLY A 440 4.47 2.09 -2.24
CA GLY A 440 5.83 2.63 -2.06
C GLY A 440 6.69 2.75 -3.32
N GLY A 441 6.11 2.73 -4.52
CA GLY A 441 6.83 2.81 -5.80
C GLY A 441 7.12 4.23 -6.33
N TYR A 442 6.85 5.29 -5.59
CA TYR A 442 7.10 6.66 -6.07
C TYR A 442 8.61 7.00 -6.05
N PRO A 443 9.18 7.64 -7.10
CA PRO A 443 10.56 8.14 -7.13
C PRO A 443 10.82 9.25 -6.07
N SER A 444 11.00 8.83 -4.81
CA SER A 444 11.01 9.69 -3.62
C SER A 444 12.40 9.93 -3.05
N SER A 445 12.50 10.88 -2.11
CA SER A 445 13.68 11.09 -1.26
C SER A 445 14.04 9.82 -0.48
N ASN A 446 13.06 9.02 -0.07
CA ASN A 446 13.30 7.75 0.61
C ASN A 446 14.03 6.72 -0.28
N LEU A 447 13.66 6.58 -1.56
CA LEU A 447 14.36 5.66 -2.45
C LEU A 447 15.80 6.14 -2.73
N GLN A 448 15.95 7.44 -2.98
CA GLN A 448 17.26 8.04 -3.22
C GLN A 448 18.19 7.95 -2.01
N VAL A 449 17.69 8.14 -0.78
CA VAL A 449 18.55 8.03 0.40
C VAL A 449 19.03 6.59 0.61
N VAL A 450 18.21 5.58 0.30
CA VAL A 450 18.67 4.18 0.30
C VAL A 450 19.77 3.98 -0.76
N ALA A 451 19.63 4.60 -1.93
CA ALA A 451 20.63 4.56 -2.98
C ALA A 451 21.97 5.14 -2.52
N GLU A 452 21.96 6.37 -1.99
CA GLU A 452 23.15 7.07 -1.45
C GLU A 452 23.81 6.26 -0.33
N MET A 453 23.01 5.72 0.61
CA MET A 453 23.52 4.90 1.72
C MET A 453 24.20 3.61 1.26
N SER A 454 23.85 3.12 0.07
CA SER A 454 24.37 1.89 -0.51
C SER A 454 25.43 2.11 -1.59
N ALA A 455 25.70 3.37 -1.98
CA ALA A 455 26.64 3.71 -3.02
C ALA A 455 28.08 3.32 -2.64
N ILE A 456 28.83 2.81 -3.60
CA ILE A 456 30.26 2.54 -3.49
C ILE A 456 30.98 3.81 -3.93
N GLN A 457 31.63 4.48 -2.97
CA GLN A 457 32.40 5.71 -3.18
C GLN A 457 33.81 5.39 -3.70
N ASP A 458 34.46 6.36 -4.36
CA ASP A 458 35.81 6.21 -4.93
C ASP A 458 36.88 5.88 -3.87
N ASP A 459 36.70 6.39 -2.65
CA ASP A 459 37.57 6.13 -1.49
C ASP A 459 37.08 4.97 -0.61
N ASP A 460 36.05 4.25 -1.05
CA ASP A 460 35.35 3.17 -0.36
C ASP A 460 34.76 3.56 1.02
N GLN A 461 34.71 4.85 1.36
CA GLN A 461 34.10 5.32 2.60
C GLN A 461 32.58 5.39 2.46
N ALA A 462 31.88 4.75 3.39
CA ALA A 462 30.42 4.76 3.38
C ALA A 462 29.89 6.07 3.97
N LEU A 463 28.93 6.71 3.29
CA LEU A 463 28.27 7.91 3.80
C LEU A 463 27.55 7.61 5.12
N SER A 464 27.56 8.61 6.00
CA SER A 464 26.65 8.66 7.15
C SER A 464 25.22 8.98 6.69
N PRO A 465 24.19 8.64 7.49
CA PRO A 465 22.80 9.01 7.19
C PRO A 465 22.61 10.51 6.94
N ASP A 466 23.30 11.37 7.69
CA ASP A 466 23.18 12.82 7.54
C ASP A 466 23.79 13.33 6.22
N GLU A 467 24.95 12.80 5.82
CA GLU A 467 25.58 13.14 4.53
C GLU A 467 24.73 12.67 3.36
N ALA A 468 24.20 11.45 3.42
CA ALA A 468 23.31 10.92 2.39
C ALA A 468 22.03 11.75 2.25
N MET A 469 21.41 12.12 3.36
CA MET A 469 20.25 13.02 3.34
C MET A 469 20.59 14.39 2.76
N LEU A 470 21.75 14.96 3.10
CA LEU A 470 22.18 16.25 2.58
C LEU A 470 22.38 16.20 1.05
N HIS A 471 23.00 15.15 0.53
CA HIS A 471 23.15 14.95 -0.92
C HIS A 471 21.79 14.88 -1.63
N VAL A 472 20.86 14.08 -1.10
CA VAL A 472 19.51 13.95 -1.66
C VAL A 472 18.78 15.30 -1.63
N ALA A 473 18.88 16.04 -0.52
CA ALA A 473 18.23 17.35 -0.38
C ALA A 473 18.83 18.39 -1.34
N GLN A 474 20.15 18.39 -1.54
CA GLN A 474 20.83 19.25 -2.51
C GLN A 474 20.39 18.95 -3.95
N GLU A 475 20.29 17.67 -4.32
CA GLU A 475 19.86 17.25 -5.65
C GLU A 475 18.39 17.66 -5.93
N ARG A 476 17.50 17.48 -4.96
CA ARG A 476 16.06 17.73 -5.14
C ARG A 476 15.64 19.18 -4.97
N TYR A 477 16.26 19.90 -4.04
CA TYR A 477 15.79 21.21 -3.59
C TYR A 477 16.84 22.33 -3.70
N GLY A 478 18.06 22.00 -4.15
CA GLY A 478 19.16 22.94 -4.27
C GLY A 478 19.90 23.17 -2.95
N ILE A 479 21.14 23.67 -3.06
CA ILE A 479 22.06 23.81 -1.92
C ILE A 479 21.56 24.76 -0.82
N ASN A 480 20.79 25.80 -1.19
CA ASN A 480 20.34 26.83 -0.24
C ASN A 480 19.29 26.31 0.75
N HIS A 481 18.51 25.29 0.38
CA HIS A 481 17.42 24.76 1.20
C HIS A 481 17.71 23.38 1.77
N ALA A 482 18.82 22.75 1.35
CA ALA A 482 19.12 21.36 1.67
C ALA A 482 19.17 21.11 3.19
N GLU A 483 19.88 21.94 3.94
CA GLU A 483 19.96 21.80 5.41
C GLU A 483 18.59 21.91 6.09
N ALA A 484 17.77 22.89 5.68
CA ALA A 484 16.44 23.08 6.25
C ALA A 484 15.52 21.89 5.96
N VAL A 485 15.60 21.32 4.76
CA VAL A 485 14.86 20.11 4.39
C VAL A 485 15.32 18.90 5.21
N VAL A 486 16.63 18.72 5.41
CA VAL A 486 17.16 17.63 6.25
C VAL A 486 16.68 17.76 7.70
N GLU A 487 16.67 18.97 8.26
CA GLU A 487 16.14 19.19 9.61
C GLU A 487 14.64 18.89 9.70
N ALA A 488 13.86 19.23 8.67
CA ALA A 488 12.45 18.84 8.58
C ALA A 488 12.28 17.32 8.53
N TRP A 489 13.08 16.61 7.73
CA TRP A 489 13.05 15.14 7.67
C TRP A 489 13.41 14.47 8.98
N LYS A 490 14.39 15.01 9.72
CA LYS A 490 14.74 14.55 11.07
C LYS A 490 13.57 14.76 12.03
N ALA A 491 12.96 15.94 12.03
CA ALA A 491 11.82 16.25 12.88
C ALA A 491 10.59 15.35 12.58
N CYS A 492 10.27 15.14 11.29
CA CYS A 492 9.24 14.21 10.86
C CYS A 492 9.55 12.76 11.28
N SER A 493 10.80 12.35 11.21
CA SER A 493 11.24 11.01 11.64
C SER A 493 11.06 10.80 13.14
N VAL A 494 11.45 11.78 13.95
CA VAL A 494 11.22 11.78 15.41
C VAL A 494 9.73 11.72 15.72
N ALA A 495 8.91 12.52 15.04
CA ALA A 495 7.47 12.50 15.21
C ALA A 495 6.89 11.13 14.84
N LEU A 496 7.20 10.59 13.66
CA LEU A 496 6.70 9.30 13.20
C LEU A 496 7.11 8.15 14.13
N SER A 497 8.29 8.20 14.73
CA SER A 497 8.74 7.18 15.67
C SER A 497 7.84 7.05 16.91
N GLU A 498 6.90 7.96 17.15
CA GLU A 498 5.86 7.86 18.18
C GLU A 498 4.63 7.04 17.74
N PHE A 499 4.59 6.54 16.50
CA PHE A 499 3.44 5.84 15.96
C PHE A 499 3.02 4.67 16.86
N PRO A 500 1.75 4.60 17.31
CA PRO A 500 1.25 3.55 18.19
C PRO A 500 1.02 2.27 17.38
N PHE A 501 2.10 1.65 16.91
CA PHE A 501 2.03 0.52 15.99
C PHE A 501 1.33 -0.67 16.63
N HIS A 502 0.37 -1.24 15.91
CA HIS A 502 -0.25 -2.54 16.15
C HIS A 502 -0.97 -2.95 14.86
N GLY A 503 -1.09 -4.24 14.57
CA GLY A 503 -1.75 -4.71 13.34
C GLY A 503 -3.16 -4.13 13.15
N SER A 504 -3.95 -4.04 14.23
CA SER A 504 -5.26 -3.37 14.16
C SER A 504 -5.15 -1.88 13.82
N VAL A 505 -4.14 -1.17 14.33
CA VAL A 505 -4.01 0.28 14.08
C VAL A 505 -3.72 0.52 12.60
N VAL A 506 -2.67 -0.10 12.06
CA VAL A 506 -2.25 0.09 10.65
C VAL A 506 -3.32 -0.34 9.66
N TYR A 507 -4.13 -1.34 10.01
CA TYR A 507 -5.18 -1.84 9.11
C TYR A 507 -6.56 -1.25 9.33
N ARG A 508 -6.90 -0.69 10.49
CA ARG A 508 -8.29 -0.34 10.80
C ARG A 508 -8.52 1.11 11.19
N ALA A 509 -7.50 1.80 11.69
CA ALA A 509 -7.63 3.22 12.01
C ALA A 509 -7.82 4.04 10.71
N PRO A 510 -8.44 5.23 10.77
CA PRO A 510 -8.69 6.08 9.60
C PRO A 510 -7.41 6.73 9.02
N LEU A 511 -6.27 6.03 9.06
CA LEU A 511 -4.95 6.48 8.60
C LEU A 511 -4.96 6.93 7.14
N GLN A 512 -5.66 6.18 6.30
CA GLN A 512 -5.65 6.40 4.85
C GLN A 512 -6.73 7.38 4.38
N VAL A 513 -7.85 7.45 5.09
CA VAL A 513 -9.00 8.28 4.72
C VAL A 513 -8.94 9.66 5.39
N GLY A 514 -8.29 9.77 6.55
CA GLY A 514 -8.10 11.03 7.27
C GLY A 514 -9.43 11.76 7.51
N PRO A 515 -9.48 13.08 7.26
CA PRO A 515 -10.69 13.89 7.42
C PRO A 515 -11.89 13.41 6.59
N ALA A 516 -11.67 12.73 5.45
CA ALA A 516 -12.78 12.28 4.60
C ALA A 516 -13.66 11.20 5.28
N ASN A 517 -13.23 10.62 6.41
CA ASN A 517 -14.07 9.73 7.20
C ASN A 517 -15.16 10.53 7.92
N LEU A 518 -16.44 10.26 7.65
CA LEU A 518 -17.55 11.08 8.15
C LEU A 518 -17.77 10.90 9.66
N LEU A 519 -18.18 11.98 10.32
CA LEU A 519 -18.64 11.96 11.71
C LEU A 519 -20.12 11.58 11.78
N TRP A 520 -20.48 10.75 12.76
CA TRP A 520 -21.85 10.29 12.95
C TRP A 520 -22.35 10.64 14.34
N ASN A 521 -23.50 11.30 14.45
CA ASN A 521 -24.13 11.60 15.75
C ASN A 521 -24.66 10.34 16.46
N THR A 522 -24.85 9.24 15.73
CA THR A 522 -25.27 7.94 16.24
C THR A 522 -24.24 6.89 15.82
N ASN A 523 -24.04 5.88 16.66
CA ASN A 523 -23.12 4.79 16.35
C ASN A 523 -23.59 4.05 15.09
N THR A 524 -22.71 3.88 14.11
CA THR A 524 -23.05 3.22 12.84
C THR A 524 -23.23 1.70 13.00
N ASN A 525 -22.64 1.12 14.05
CA ASN A 525 -22.52 -0.31 14.30
C ASN A 525 -21.78 -1.11 13.22
N TYR A 526 -21.07 -0.44 12.30
CA TYR A 526 -20.17 -1.10 11.37
C TYR A 526 -18.79 -1.29 12.00
N ALA A 527 -18.17 -2.42 11.70
CA ALA A 527 -16.76 -2.65 12.03
C ALA A 527 -15.86 -2.01 10.97
N SER A 528 -14.77 -1.39 11.42
CA SER A 528 -13.68 -0.95 10.56
C SER A 528 -13.15 -2.09 9.69
N THR A 529 -12.80 -1.77 8.46
CA THR A 529 -12.32 -2.73 7.45
C THR A 529 -10.81 -2.57 7.22
N MET A 530 -10.17 -3.57 6.64
CA MET A 530 -8.72 -3.56 6.38
C MET A 530 -8.38 -2.50 5.32
N VAL A 531 -7.65 -1.45 5.69
CA VAL A 531 -7.20 -0.31 4.87
C VAL A 531 -8.27 0.37 4.01
N GLY A 532 -9.55 0.11 4.27
CA GLY A 532 -10.67 0.56 3.44
C GLY A 532 -11.52 1.62 4.14
N ILE A 533 -12.70 1.20 4.60
CA ILE A 533 -13.71 2.01 5.26
C ILE A 533 -13.55 1.92 6.79
N PRO A 534 -13.24 3.03 7.50
CA PRO A 534 -13.01 3.02 8.95
C PRO A 534 -14.29 3.11 9.81
N TYR A 535 -15.36 3.72 9.28
CA TYR A 535 -16.62 4.03 9.98
C TYR A 535 -16.41 4.87 11.25
N ASP A 536 -17.02 4.52 12.38
CA ASP A 536 -16.79 5.11 13.71
C ASP A 536 -16.39 4.05 14.74
N ASP A 537 -15.71 2.98 14.29
CA ASP A 537 -15.28 1.83 15.09
C ASP A 537 -14.00 2.13 15.90
N PHE A 538 -14.09 3.09 16.83
CA PHE A 538 -12.93 3.52 17.63
C PHE A 538 -12.25 2.36 18.39
N ARG A 539 -13.04 1.37 18.83
CA ARG A 539 -12.50 0.16 19.47
C ARG A 539 -11.62 -0.64 18.51
N GLY A 540 -12.06 -0.84 17.27
CA GLY A 540 -11.27 -1.52 16.23
C GLY A 540 -10.02 -0.75 15.83
N TRP A 541 -10.11 0.59 15.76
CA TRP A 541 -8.98 1.45 15.39
C TRP A 541 -7.81 1.34 16.35
N ARG A 542 -8.07 1.44 17.67
CA ARG A 542 -7.02 1.53 18.68
C ARG A 542 -6.35 0.19 19.02
N GLY A 543 -6.97 -0.93 18.65
CA GLY A 543 -6.48 -2.26 19.01
C GLY A 543 -6.23 -2.38 20.52
N ILE A 544 -4.97 -2.61 20.90
CA ILE A 544 -4.56 -2.79 22.29
C ILE A 544 -4.38 -1.48 23.07
N TYR A 545 -4.28 -0.33 22.41
CA TYR A 545 -3.97 0.94 23.08
C TYR A 545 -5.20 1.45 23.86
N PRO A 546 -5.03 1.90 25.11
CA PRO A 546 -6.08 2.63 25.83
C PRO A 546 -6.48 3.90 25.07
N GLU A 547 -7.74 4.32 25.19
CA GLU A 547 -8.31 5.44 24.41
C GLU A 547 -7.48 6.71 24.48
N ASN A 548 -7.17 7.19 25.68
CA ASN A 548 -6.40 8.42 25.86
C ASN A 548 -4.94 8.29 25.40
N VAL A 549 -4.35 7.08 25.49
CA VAL A 549 -2.99 6.83 25.01
C VAL A 549 -2.96 6.88 23.48
N PHE A 550 -3.91 6.21 22.82
CA PHE A 550 -4.04 6.22 21.37
C PHE A 550 -4.20 7.66 20.87
N ILE A 551 -5.16 8.41 21.43
CA ILE A 551 -5.42 9.81 21.06
C ILE A 551 -4.15 10.65 21.27
N GLY A 552 -3.52 10.54 22.44
CA GLY A 552 -2.32 11.32 22.78
C GLY A 552 -1.13 11.04 21.88
N GLN A 553 -0.93 9.79 21.43
CA GLN A 553 0.14 9.48 20.46
C GLN A 553 -0.12 10.14 19.10
N PHE A 554 -1.37 10.13 18.60
CA PHE A 554 -1.70 10.82 17.35
C PHE A 554 -1.64 12.35 17.46
N GLU A 555 -2.04 12.93 18.58
CA GLU A 555 -1.84 14.37 18.87
C GLU A 555 -0.35 14.73 18.88
N LYS A 556 0.49 13.91 19.52
CA LYS A 556 1.94 14.10 19.58
C LYS A 556 2.58 14.06 18.19
N MET A 557 2.19 13.08 17.35
CA MET A 557 2.67 12.99 15.97
C MET A 557 2.19 14.18 15.14
N ALA A 558 0.90 14.50 15.16
CA ALA A 558 0.32 15.61 14.42
C ALA A 558 1.02 16.94 14.73
N LYS A 559 1.28 17.19 16.02
CA LYS A 559 2.06 18.33 16.47
C LYS A 559 3.49 18.32 15.89
N GLY A 560 4.21 17.21 16.01
CA GLY A 560 5.59 17.10 15.52
C GLY A 560 5.71 17.35 14.00
N PHE A 561 4.82 16.77 13.20
CA PHE A 561 4.76 17.05 11.76
C PHE A 561 4.36 18.51 11.46
N GLY A 562 3.42 19.08 12.21
CA GLY A 562 3.01 20.48 12.06
C GLY A 562 4.12 21.49 12.40
N GLU A 563 4.92 21.20 13.42
CA GLU A 563 6.10 21.98 13.80
C GLU A 563 7.19 21.87 12.72
N ALA A 564 7.46 20.66 12.21
CA ALA A 564 8.42 20.43 11.11
C ALA A 564 8.00 21.19 9.83
N HIS A 565 6.73 21.10 9.45
CA HIS A 565 6.17 21.84 8.31
C HIS A 565 6.35 23.36 8.48
N SER A 566 6.02 23.89 9.66
CA SER A 566 6.11 25.33 9.92
C SER A 566 7.57 25.82 9.88
N ALA A 567 8.49 25.07 10.50
CA ALA A 567 9.92 25.39 10.48
C ALA A 567 10.49 25.37 9.05
N LEU A 568 10.13 24.38 8.23
CA LEU A 568 10.57 24.30 6.84
C LEU A 568 10.02 25.48 6.01
N ARG A 569 8.73 25.78 6.13
CA ARG A 569 8.11 26.92 5.44
C ARG A 569 8.79 28.24 5.82
N ASP A 570 9.06 28.45 7.10
CA ASP A 570 9.71 29.67 7.60
C ASP A 570 11.18 29.78 7.16
N ALA A 571 11.84 28.65 6.92
CA ALA A 571 13.20 28.61 6.37
C ALA A 571 13.23 28.90 4.86
N ILE A 572 12.24 28.40 4.09
CA ILE A 572 12.12 28.64 2.63
C ILE A 572 11.70 30.10 2.33
N LYS A 573 10.81 30.67 3.16
CA LYS A 573 10.25 32.02 2.96
C LYS A 573 9.64 32.18 1.55
N ASP A 574 10.11 33.16 0.79
CA ASP A 574 9.59 33.51 -0.53
C ASP A 574 10.27 32.72 -1.67
N GLU A 575 11.29 31.90 -1.39
CA GLU A 575 12.03 31.09 -2.38
C GLU A 575 11.30 29.78 -2.72
N MET A 576 9.96 29.82 -2.81
CA MET A 576 9.13 28.63 -3.00
C MET A 576 9.23 28.11 -4.45
N THR A 577 9.67 26.85 -4.59
CA THR A 577 9.65 26.10 -5.85
C THR A 577 8.53 25.06 -5.83
N PRO A 578 8.08 24.54 -6.99
CA PRO A 578 7.09 23.44 -7.02
C PRO A 578 7.55 22.19 -6.24
N ALA A 579 8.85 21.87 -6.25
CA ALA A 579 9.39 20.73 -5.50
C ALA A 579 9.30 20.94 -3.99
N LEU A 580 9.66 22.14 -3.51
CA LEU A 580 9.55 22.51 -2.09
C LEU A 580 8.09 22.57 -1.63
N GLN A 581 7.19 23.11 -2.47
CA GLN A 581 5.75 23.10 -2.19
C GLN A 581 5.23 21.67 -2.08
N GLY A 582 5.67 20.77 -2.97
CA GLY A 582 5.31 19.36 -2.92
C GLY A 582 5.82 18.64 -1.66
N GLU A 583 6.99 19.00 -1.12
CA GLU A 583 7.47 18.47 0.16
C GLU A 583 6.62 18.98 1.34
N LEU A 584 6.32 20.29 1.37
CA LEU A 584 5.43 20.88 2.39
C LEU A 584 4.04 20.26 2.35
N ASP A 585 3.45 20.09 1.17
CA ASP A 585 2.11 19.50 0.99
C ASP A 585 2.06 18.05 1.51
N VAL A 586 3.13 17.27 1.34
CA VAL A 586 3.25 15.91 1.89
C VAL A 586 3.32 15.95 3.42
N ILE A 587 4.19 16.78 4.01
CA ILE A 587 4.32 16.90 5.48
C ILE A 587 3.00 17.39 6.10
N GLU A 588 2.36 18.40 5.50
CA GLU A 588 1.08 18.93 5.97
C GLU A 588 -0.03 17.88 5.89
N THR A 589 -0.08 17.10 4.82
CA THR A 589 -1.06 16.00 4.68
C THR A 589 -0.93 14.99 5.81
N VAL A 590 0.30 14.56 6.15
CA VAL A 590 0.52 13.63 7.26
C VAL A 590 0.08 14.23 8.59
N ALA A 591 0.40 15.50 8.84
CA ALA A 591 -0.04 16.23 10.04
C ALA A 591 -1.57 16.28 10.14
N ILE A 592 -2.26 16.61 9.03
CA ILE A 592 -3.72 16.66 8.97
C ILE A 592 -4.33 15.29 9.25
N HIS A 593 -3.82 14.23 8.63
CA HIS A 593 -4.33 12.87 8.84
C HIS A 593 -4.24 12.45 10.30
N TYR A 594 -3.06 12.60 10.92
CA TYR A 594 -2.87 12.23 12.31
C TYR A 594 -3.71 13.09 13.27
N GLN A 595 -3.83 14.39 12.99
CA GLN A 595 -4.69 15.27 13.79
C GLN A 595 -6.16 14.85 13.69
N SER A 596 -6.63 14.49 12.50
CA SER A 596 -8.00 14.07 12.26
C SER A 596 -8.33 12.77 12.97
N ILE A 597 -7.41 11.79 13.00
CA ILE A 597 -7.60 10.54 13.77
C ILE A 597 -7.81 10.83 15.25
N ALA A 598 -6.98 11.71 15.83
CA ALA A 598 -7.13 12.13 17.22
C ALA A 598 -8.48 12.83 17.46
N GLN A 599 -8.87 13.74 16.57
CA GLN A 599 -10.13 14.48 16.67
C GLN A 599 -11.35 13.58 16.54
N GLN A 600 -11.40 12.71 15.54
CA GLN A 600 -12.50 11.75 15.35
C GLN A 600 -12.61 10.77 16.53
N SER A 601 -11.48 10.32 17.08
CA SER A 601 -11.45 9.47 18.27
C SER A 601 -12.04 10.19 19.49
N ARG A 602 -11.66 11.46 19.69
CA ARG A 602 -12.21 12.30 20.76
C ARG A 602 -13.70 12.57 20.55
N PHE A 603 -14.12 12.78 19.31
CA PHE A 603 -15.52 13.01 18.96
C PHE A 603 -16.38 11.80 19.35
N ILE A 604 -15.94 10.58 19.00
CA ILE A 604 -16.64 9.35 19.35
C ILE A 604 -16.72 9.21 20.88
N GLN A 605 -15.63 9.50 21.59
CA GLN A 605 -15.60 9.45 23.05
C GLN A 605 -16.59 10.44 23.69
N LEU A 606 -16.58 11.70 23.25
CA LEU A 606 -17.48 12.76 23.76
C LEU A 606 -18.94 12.48 23.40
N ARG A 607 -19.22 11.99 22.19
CA ARG A 607 -20.56 11.58 21.74
C ARG A 607 -21.15 10.51 22.64
N GLU A 608 -20.37 9.47 22.99
CA GLU A 608 -20.85 8.41 23.86
C GLU A 608 -20.99 8.88 25.32
N GLN A 609 -20.10 9.75 25.80
CA GLN A 609 -20.24 10.38 27.12
C GLN A 609 -21.51 11.23 27.21
N LEU A 610 -21.80 12.05 26.19
CA LEU A 610 -22.99 12.91 26.17
C LEU A 610 -24.28 12.08 26.22
N LYS A 611 -24.35 10.95 25.52
CA LYS A 611 -25.51 10.04 25.56
C LYS A 611 -25.74 9.41 26.93
N GLN A 612 -24.68 9.20 27.70
CA GLN A 612 -24.73 8.59 29.02
C GLN A 612 -24.87 9.63 30.15
N ASN A 613 -24.80 10.92 29.83
CA ASN A 613 -24.74 11.97 30.83
C ASN A 613 -26.14 12.42 31.28
N GLU A 614 -26.41 12.33 32.57
CA GLU A 614 -27.67 12.80 33.19
C GLU A 614 -27.51 14.18 33.87
N ASN A 615 -26.29 14.72 33.97
CA ASN A 615 -25.98 15.99 34.61
C ASN A 615 -25.97 17.15 33.60
N PRO A 616 -26.89 18.13 33.72
CA PRO A 616 -27.01 19.23 32.75
C PRO A 616 -25.76 20.10 32.61
N GLY A 617 -25.05 20.40 33.70
CA GLY A 617 -23.86 21.26 33.65
C GLY A 617 -22.67 20.56 32.98
N GLN A 618 -22.54 19.24 33.18
CA GLN A 618 -21.52 18.44 32.51
C GLN A 618 -21.90 18.18 31.04
N ALA A 619 -23.20 18.05 30.74
CA ALA A 619 -23.68 17.92 29.37
C ALA A 619 -23.32 19.17 28.54
N GLN A 620 -23.51 20.39 29.07
CA GLN A 620 -23.13 21.62 28.37
C GLN A 620 -21.63 21.67 28.05
N LEU A 621 -20.77 21.31 29.01
CA LEU A 621 -19.32 21.26 28.75
C LEU A 621 -18.96 20.23 27.66
N LEU A 622 -19.66 19.10 27.58
CA LEU A 622 -19.45 18.11 26.51
C LEU A 622 -19.91 18.65 25.15
N ILE A 623 -21.00 19.42 25.13
CA ILE A 623 -21.54 20.08 23.94
C ILE A 623 -20.54 21.12 23.41
N ASP A 624 -20.07 22.02 24.27
CA ASP A 624 -19.10 23.06 23.87
C ASP A 624 -17.83 22.42 23.30
N ASN A 625 -17.32 21.36 23.94
CA ASN A 625 -16.16 20.60 23.43
C ASN A 625 -16.45 19.90 22.09
N LEU A 626 -17.68 19.43 21.85
CA LEU A 626 -18.08 18.83 20.58
C LEU A 626 -18.16 19.90 19.48
N GLU A 627 -18.66 21.10 19.77
CA GLU A 627 -18.71 22.22 18.82
C GLU A 627 -17.30 22.58 18.35
N ASP A 628 -16.39 22.86 19.28
CA ASP A 628 -14.99 23.20 19.00
C ASP A 628 -14.30 22.11 18.15
N LEU A 629 -14.58 20.85 18.47
CA LEU A 629 -13.99 19.71 17.79
C LEU A 629 -14.51 19.51 16.37
N ILE A 630 -15.82 19.70 16.16
CA ILE A 630 -16.43 19.59 14.83
C ILE A 630 -15.93 20.73 13.93
N GLU A 631 -15.77 21.94 14.48
CA GLU A 631 -15.19 23.07 13.77
C GLU A 631 -13.72 22.82 13.41
N ALA A 632 -12.92 22.32 14.35
CA ALA A 632 -11.51 21.98 14.09
C ALA A 632 -11.37 20.91 12.99
N GLU A 633 -12.20 19.87 13.02
CA GLU A 633 -12.20 18.80 12.01
C GLU A 633 -12.67 19.31 10.63
N ARG A 634 -13.61 20.25 10.61
CA ARG A 634 -14.04 20.95 9.39
C ARG A 634 -12.89 21.72 8.74
N GLU A 635 -12.07 22.41 9.54
CA GLU A 635 -10.90 23.13 9.04
C GLU A 635 -9.81 22.21 8.49
N LEU A 636 -9.62 21.02 9.07
CA LEU A 636 -8.72 20.00 8.51
C LEU A 636 -9.17 19.55 7.12
N ALA A 637 -10.47 19.32 6.93
CA ALA A 637 -11.01 18.93 5.63
C ALA A 637 -10.83 20.04 4.57
N LEU A 638 -10.97 21.31 4.95
CA LEU A 638 -10.72 22.47 4.06
C LEU A 638 -9.25 22.57 3.65
N ARG A 639 -8.32 22.40 4.61
CA ARG A 639 -6.88 22.44 4.32
C ARG A 639 -6.45 21.29 3.41
N LEU A 640 -6.91 20.07 3.70
CA LEU A 640 -6.61 18.91 2.86
C LEU A 640 -7.23 19.05 1.47
N HIS A 641 -8.42 19.64 1.35
CA HIS A 641 -9.04 19.94 0.06
C HIS A 641 -8.14 20.88 -0.76
N ALA A 642 -7.64 21.94 -0.14
CA ALA A 642 -6.77 22.90 -0.82
C ALA A 642 -5.46 22.27 -1.33
N ILE A 643 -4.90 21.28 -0.62
CA ILE A 643 -3.75 20.50 -1.06
C ILE A 643 -4.14 19.57 -2.21
N GLN A 644 -5.18 18.76 -2.03
CA GLN A 644 -5.49 17.68 -2.95
C GLN A 644 -6.03 18.17 -4.32
N ILE A 645 -6.55 19.40 -4.42
CA ILE A 645 -6.88 20.00 -5.73
C ILE A 645 -5.67 20.43 -6.56
N ARG A 646 -4.48 20.52 -5.96
CA ARG A 646 -3.23 20.98 -6.61
C ARG A 646 -2.09 19.96 -6.59
N ASP A 647 -2.30 18.81 -5.95
CA ASP A 647 -1.35 17.71 -5.92
C ASP A 647 -2.14 16.40 -6.07
N SER A 648 -2.11 15.84 -7.27
CA SER A 648 -2.86 14.63 -7.60
C SER A 648 -2.27 13.38 -6.94
N ARG A 649 -1.07 13.44 -6.34
CA ARG A 649 -0.47 12.31 -5.62
C ARG A 649 -1.17 12.07 -4.28
N ILE A 650 -1.76 13.12 -3.69
CA ILE A 650 -2.37 13.07 -2.37
C ILE A 650 -3.69 12.30 -2.40
N GLY A 651 -3.81 11.36 -1.47
CA GLY A 651 -4.92 10.43 -1.34
C GLY A 651 -4.81 9.19 -2.23
N TYR A 652 -3.81 9.06 -3.10
CA TYR A 652 -3.67 7.93 -4.02
C TYR A 652 -2.77 6.82 -3.48
N GLU A 653 -3.20 5.56 -3.62
CA GLU A 653 -2.39 4.36 -3.45
C GLU A 653 -2.83 3.29 -4.48
N SER A 654 -1.90 2.54 -5.06
CA SER A 654 -2.15 1.68 -6.23
C SER A 654 -3.24 0.61 -6.02
N SER A 655 -3.35 0.04 -4.83
CA SER A 655 -4.32 -1.03 -4.52
C SER A 655 -5.67 -0.55 -3.98
N ASN A 656 -5.81 0.74 -3.68
CA ASN A 656 -7.03 1.37 -3.18
C ASN A 656 -7.51 2.54 -4.06
N HIS A 657 -6.71 2.88 -5.07
CA HIS A 657 -6.77 4.09 -5.88
C HIS A 657 -6.79 5.34 -4.98
N TYR A 658 -7.59 6.35 -5.29
CA TYR A 658 -7.79 7.48 -4.38
C TYR A 658 -8.64 7.06 -3.20
N PHE A 659 -8.15 7.14 -1.95
CA PHE A 659 -8.91 7.00 -0.69
C PHE A 659 -10.01 8.06 -0.57
N TYR A 660 -9.72 9.27 -1.03
CA TYR A 660 -10.63 10.41 -1.13
C TYR A 660 -10.28 11.25 -2.37
N VAL A 661 -11.29 11.93 -2.90
CA VAL A 661 -11.14 12.98 -3.92
C VAL A 661 -11.67 14.32 -3.37
N PRO A 662 -11.56 15.48 -4.06
CA PRO A 662 -11.87 16.76 -3.43
C PRO A 662 -13.32 16.83 -2.95
N MET A 663 -14.21 16.12 -3.66
CA MET A 663 -15.63 16.09 -3.32
C MET A 663 -15.91 15.36 -1.99
N ASP A 664 -15.10 14.39 -1.59
CA ASP A 664 -15.28 13.66 -0.32
C ASP A 664 -14.87 14.54 0.87
N LEU A 665 -13.88 15.42 0.68
CA LEU A 665 -13.50 16.43 1.66
C LEU A 665 -14.55 17.55 1.76
N ALA A 666 -15.18 17.91 0.63
CA ALA A 666 -16.33 18.81 0.65
C ALA A 666 -17.54 18.18 1.34
N GLU A 667 -17.77 16.87 1.18
CA GLU A 667 -18.79 16.13 1.91
C GLU A 667 -18.52 16.16 3.42
N LYS A 668 -17.27 15.98 3.86
CA LYS A 668 -16.89 16.13 5.26
C LYS A 668 -17.22 17.52 5.82
N VAL A 669 -16.93 18.59 5.08
CA VAL A 669 -17.28 19.95 5.51
C VAL A 669 -18.80 20.10 5.70
N LEU A 670 -19.59 19.56 4.77
CA LEU A 670 -21.05 19.56 4.89
C LEU A 670 -21.55 18.68 6.03
N ASN A 671 -20.89 17.56 6.30
CA ASN A 671 -21.16 16.69 7.44
C ASN A 671 -20.94 17.42 8.77
N CYS A 672 -19.81 18.13 8.93
CA CYS A 672 -19.56 18.97 10.10
C CYS A 672 -20.60 20.09 10.25
N ASP A 673 -20.89 20.83 9.17
CA ASP A 673 -21.90 21.90 9.17
C ASP A 673 -23.30 21.36 9.56
N ALA A 674 -23.66 20.16 9.09
CA ALA A 674 -24.92 19.52 9.44
C ALA A 674 -24.96 19.11 10.91
N LEU A 675 -23.87 18.55 11.47
CA LEU A 675 -23.81 18.18 12.88
C LEU A 675 -23.98 19.39 13.80
N LEU A 676 -23.29 20.50 13.52
CA LEU A 676 -23.44 21.74 14.27
C LEU A 676 -24.88 22.28 14.22
N ARG A 677 -25.47 22.33 13.03
CA ARG A 677 -26.81 22.91 12.84
C ARG A 677 -27.95 22.02 13.30
N GLU A 678 -27.84 20.70 13.18
CA GLU A 678 -28.97 19.78 13.27
C GLU A 678 -28.85 18.78 14.42
N TRP A 679 -27.67 18.64 15.03
CA TRP A 679 -27.47 17.75 16.16
C TRP A 679 -27.09 18.53 17.42
N VAL A 680 -25.99 19.30 17.37
CA VAL A 680 -25.46 19.96 18.57
C VAL A 680 -26.39 21.08 19.04
N SER A 681 -26.94 21.88 18.11
CA SER A 681 -27.92 22.95 18.39
C SER A 681 -29.24 22.51 19.04
N LYS A 682 -29.50 21.20 19.16
CA LYS A 682 -30.74 20.66 19.77
C LYS A 682 -30.64 20.48 21.29
N PHE A 683 -29.44 20.55 21.83
CA PHE A 683 -29.21 20.61 23.27
C PHE A 683 -29.21 22.07 23.71
#